data_AF-A0A6N8X8D7-F1
#
_entry.id   AF-A0A6N8X8D7-F1
#
_cell.length_a   1.000
_cell.length_b   1.000
_cell.length_c   1.000
_cell.angle_alpha   90.00
_cell.angle_beta   90.00
_cell.angle_gamma   90.00
#
_symmetry.space_group_name_H-M   'P 1'
#
loop_
_entity.id
_entity.type
_entity.pdbx_description
1 polymer ?
#
loop_
_entity_poly.entity_id
_entity_poly.type
_entity_poly.pdbx_seq_one_letter_code
_entity_poly.pdbx_strand_id
1 'polypeptide(L)'
;MKYVHEYGLLGFLQHPLHIRLLLNSGISDNPIQTRRELFESACKAMIRELNPAHRAATRGIPRPSESVLLTASGRLCAVSLLTDTSGWSIDPADPTSRYPSIREIEDAGSTVVPEESDGALGTALFGVTPSGRFEPIHRQVAEFLAGRFLGGKVESRDVSSARLRALMAGGDGAPASSLSGLAAWIAVHSPKARPSLIRDDPVGVTKYGDPWEFPREDQRQLFSNLRVRDGRIDIWEWPDSALSSLTPPGSLPIVRDMISAPERDDAPQALVYLALRGIALTYGPSLPRDLRIPLLGVVRDARWWPGTRAAALKAWIASASGRRHVEEARKLLKEIQENEIDDPRGSLTGLLLSLLYPEQLTPEELWDYARPVAPSPLGSRHSHFWLEELPQRSEREGCLAEVLDSLCQWLDGKLHGIDDSTTRDGAAKMLARALDQQGDEIETERLYAWLAAIMPWMPSESDLDLSRQIRLHVGVSTPPEDIGSKVHAWLRDRPDRQKALILEIVRRQDDHDIIFPTDSVFSTRSLTVDDVLADAPVADFACWFLEQAVSLSESRPQLACEMLRRTGVARRVLADLPDHLRSTWDELPDRLRMAAESDQGSKPTTRPQSNGLTLDEVRSRISGYWPLEECLESLLAPIPQPNRQHPLVLKRERKRKEWIDWVRQHSAALGRGEGPPSLYHDVARAYLGVNRSVSGNTPEERIRSLFLGDEKLSRVALDGLRRMARRTDLPTLDELVRLDEEGRVSYFVLPLLAALEEEERTPNQDRARLEGDALQRALGSFFLAKGYDGSDPPWYRRALRSDLEDVADAFVKVYRSSIRRSSGVDRHLHALTRDESHGKAAQAALPRLLKSFPAKATVGQVFYLDYLIPAALENVGGDELASIVHRKLELASLR
;
A
#
# COMPACT_ATOMS: atom_id res chain seq x y z
N MET A 1 15.60 -16.50 21.07
CA MET A 1 15.17 -15.10 21.20
C MET A 1 15.83 -14.37 22.37
N LYS A 2 15.70 -14.83 23.63
CA LYS A 2 16.34 -14.17 24.80
C LYS A 2 17.85 -13.93 24.62
N TYR A 3 18.60 -14.98 24.27
CA TYR A 3 20.03 -14.92 23.94
C TYR A 3 20.37 -13.92 22.83
N VAL A 4 19.51 -13.80 21.81
CA VAL A 4 19.75 -12.88 20.68
C VAL A 4 19.59 -11.42 21.09
N HIS A 5 18.58 -11.12 21.92
CA HIS A 5 18.37 -9.77 22.45
C HIS A 5 19.46 -9.34 23.43
N GLU A 6 19.90 -10.25 24.30
CA GLU A 6 20.89 -9.96 25.33
C GLU A 6 22.27 -9.62 24.76
N TYR A 7 22.65 -10.23 23.64
CA TYR A 7 23.96 -10.05 23.01
C TYR A 7 23.94 -9.25 21.70
N GLY A 8 22.85 -8.56 21.38
CA GLY A 8 22.78 -7.68 20.20
C GLY A 8 22.83 -8.42 18.85
N LEU A 9 22.42 -9.69 18.81
CA LEU A 9 22.53 -10.56 17.63
C LEU A 9 21.31 -10.49 16.70
N LEU A 10 20.41 -9.51 16.89
CA LEU A 10 19.16 -9.41 16.13
C LEU A 10 19.40 -9.34 14.61
N GLY A 11 20.48 -8.68 14.18
CA GLY A 11 20.85 -8.60 12.77
C GLY A 11 21.14 -9.96 12.10
N PHE A 12 21.47 -10.99 12.88
CA PHE A 12 21.71 -12.35 12.36
C PHE A 12 20.42 -13.13 12.09
N LEU A 13 19.27 -12.72 12.63
CA LEU A 13 17.99 -13.42 12.41
C LEU A 13 17.34 -13.10 11.07
N GLN A 14 17.84 -12.12 10.33
CA GLN A 14 17.28 -11.73 9.04
C GLN A 14 17.71 -12.64 7.89
N HIS A 15 18.76 -13.45 8.07
CA HIS A 15 19.29 -14.32 7.04
C HIS A 15 19.13 -15.80 7.44
N PRO A 16 18.37 -16.62 6.68
CA PRO A 16 18.13 -18.03 7.02
C PRO A 16 19.41 -18.85 7.27
N LEU A 17 20.47 -18.60 6.50
CA LEU A 17 21.79 -19.19 6.75
C LEU A 17 22.33 -18.87 8.15
N HIS A 18 22.29 -17.60 8.60
CA HIS A 18 22.89 -17.20 9.87
C HIS A 18 22.14 -17.83 11.04
N ILE A 19 20.81 -17.97 10.94
CA ILE A 19 20.01 -18.77 11.88
C ILE A 19 20.54 -20.21 11.93
N ARG A 20 20.73 -20.85 10.77
CA ARG A 20 21.25 -22.22 10.69
C ARG A 20 22.67 -22.35 11.27
N LEU A 21 23.56 -21.39 11.00
CA LEU A 21 24.91 -21.35 11.56
C LEU A 21 24.88 -21.19 13.07
N LEU A 22 23.97 -20.36 13.61
CA LEU A 22 23.83 -20.13 15.05
C LEU A 22 23.27 -21.36 15.77
N LEU A 23 22.39 -22.12 15.13
CA LEU A 23 21.94 -23.43 15.63
C LEU A 23 23.09 -24.45 15.60
N ASN A 24 23.88 -24.47 14.53
CA ASN A 24 24.97 -25.42 14.35
C ASN A 24 26.21 -25.12 15.21
N SER A 25 26.46 -23.85 15.57
CA SER A 25 27.61 -23.47 16.40
C SER A 25 27.55 -24.06 17.80
N GLY A 26 26.38 -24.58 18.23
CA GLY A 26 26.10 -24.96 19.60
C GLY A 26 26.06 -23.71 20.46
N ILE A 27 24.92 -23.39 21.08
CA ILE A 27 24.87 -22.30 22.06
C ILE A 27 25.78 -22.73 23.23
N SER A 28 27.01 -22.23 23.24
CA SER A 28 28.01 -22.51 24.28
C SER A 28 27.90 -21.50 25.42
N ASP A 29 28.56 -21.77 26.55
CA ASP A 29 28.62 -20.82 27.67
C ASP A 29 29.26 -19.47 27.29
N ASN A 30 30.05 -19.43 26.21
CA ASN A 30 30.61 -18.19 25.67
C ASN A 30 29.71 -17.64 24.55
N PRO A 31 29.25 -16.37 24.67
CA PRO A 31 28.38 -15.78 23.67
C PRO A 31 29.16 -15.41 22.40
N ILE A 32 28.60 -15.77 21.25
CA ILE A 32 29.05 -15.31 19.93
C ILE A 32 28.72 -13.82 19.83
N GLN A 33 29.73 -12.97 19.55
CA GLN A 33 29.56 -11.52 19.44
C GLN A 33 29.76 -11.01 18.02
N THR A 34 30.54 -11.73 17.19
CA THR A 34 30.92 -11.27 15.85
C THR A 34 30.50 -12.25 14.75
N ARG A 35 30.39 -11.75 13.51
CA ARG A 35 30.13 -12.62 12.35
C ARG A 35 31.27 -13.61 12.16
N ARG A 36 32.51 -13.17 12.37
CA ARG A 36 33.69 -14.03 12.30
C ARG A 36 33.59 -15.19 13.29
N GLU A 37 33.23 -14.92 14.54
CA GLU A 37 33.05 -15.96 15.57
C GLU A 37 31.91 -16.93 15.22
N LEU A 38 30.80 -16.42 14.68
CA LEU A 38 29.68 -17.26 14.23
C LEU A 38 30.13 -18.27 13.17
N PHE A 39 30.77 -17.76 12.12
CA PHE A 39 31.26 -18.60 11.02
C PHE A 39 32.35 -19.56 11.49
N GLU A 40 33.28 -19.09 12.33
CA GLU A 40 34.35 -19.91 12.91
C GLU A 40 33.79 -21.08 13.74
N SER A 41 32.85 -20.78 14.64
CA SER A 41 32.25 -21.77 15.53
C SER A 41 31.40 -22.77 14.75
N ALA A 42 30.56 -22.30 13.83
CA ALA A 42 29.74 -23.15 12.98
C ALA A 42 30.59 -24.07 12.08
N CYS A 43 31.65 -23.55 11.45
CA CYS A 43 32.52 -24.37 10.61
C CYS A 43 33.26 -25.46 11.41
N LYS A 44 33.73 -25.14 12.62
CA LYS A 44 34.32 -26.13 13.53
C LYS A 44 33.32 -27.21 13.91
N ALA A 45 32.09 -26.83 14.25
CA ALA A 45 31.04 -27.78 14.59
C ALA A 45 30.70 -28.70 13.40
N MET A 46 30.62 -28.17 12.19
CA MET A 46 30.26 -28.92 10.97
C MET A 46 31.33 -29.91 10.50
N ILE A 47 32.57 -29.78 10.96
CA ILE A 47 33.63 -30.76 10.70
C ILE A 47 33.53 -31.98 11.62
N ARG A 48 32.90 -31.82 12.79
CA ARG A 48 32.74 -32.91 13.75
C ARG A 48 31.67 -33.87 13.27
N GLU A 49 32.00 -35.16 13.25
CA GLU A 49 31.01 -36.20 13.00
C GLU A 49 30.14 -36.42 14.23
N LEU A 50 28.92 -35.89 14.19
CA LEU A 50 27.97 -35.99 15.29
C LEU A 50 27.10 -37.26 15.21
N ASN A 51 27.03 -37.94 14.07
CA ASN A 51 26.21 -39.14 13.88
C ASN A 51 26.85 -40.38 14.54
N PRO A 52 26.20 -40.98 15.57
CA PRO A 52 26.73 -42.15 16.28
C PRO A 52 26.94 -43.37 15.38
N ALA A 53 26.06 -43.59 14.40
CA ALA A 53 26.16 -44.71 13.47
C ALA A 53 27.37 -44.54 12.53
N HIS A 54 27.60 -43.32 12.05
CA HIS A 54 28.76 -43.04 11.20
C HIS A 54 30.08 -43.12 11.99
N ARG A 55 30.11 -42.63 13.24
CA ARG A 55 31.26 -42.83 14.15
C ARG A 55 31.53 -44.30 14.45
N ALA A 56 30.50 -45.13 14.55
CA ALA A 56 30.65 -46.57 14.75
C ALA A 56 31.18 -47.28 13.49
N ALA A 57 30.71 -46.87 12.30
CA ALA A 57 31.13 -47.43 11.02
C ALA A 57 32.57 -47.04 10.62
N THR A 58 33.05 -45.87 11.03
CA THR A 58 34.40 -45.37 10.75
C THR A 58 35.40 -45.61 11.90
N ARG A 59 35.00 -46.44 12.89
CA ARG A 59 35.80 -46.71 14.09
C ARG A 59 37.08 -47.48 13.71
N GLY A 60 38.24 -46.85 13.94
CA GLY A 60 39.56 -47.41 13.61
C GLY A 60 40.20 -46.89 12.33
N ILE A 61 39.49 -46.06 11.55
CA ILE A 61 40.06 -45.36 10.40
C ILE A 61 40.74 -44.07 10.91
N PRO A 62 42.05 -43.85 10.66
CA PRO A 62 42.72 -42.61 11.03
C PRO A 62 42.04 -41.43 10.33
N ARG A 63 41.53 -40.46 11.11
CA ARG A 63 40.91 -39.25 10.57
C ARG A 63 41.87 -38.07 10.71
N PRO A 64 42.01 -37.21 9.68
CA PRO A 64 42.76 -35.98 9.81
C PRO A 64 42.22 -35.12 10.96
N SER A 65 43.08 -34.32 11.59
CA SER A 65 42.69 -33.46 12.70
C SER A 65 41.72 -32.37 12.24
N GLU A 66 40.96 -31.78 13.17
CA GLU A 66 40.03 -30.68 12.86
C GLU A 66 40.73 -29.51 12.13
N SER A 67 41.97 -29.19 12.51
CA SER A 67 42.75 -28.11 11.88
C SER A 67 43.14 -28.43 10.43
N VAL A 68 43.48 -29.70 10.16
CA VAL A 68 43.80 -30.16 8.80
C VAL A 68 42.56 -30.15 7.93
N LEU A 69 41.42 -30.64 8.44
CA LEU A 69 40.15 -30.63 7.72
C LEU A 69 39.66 -29.21 7.40
N LEU A 70 39.78 -28.27 8.34
CA LEU A 70 39.49 -26.84 8.08
C LEU A 70 40.37 -26.27 6.98
N THR A 71 41.67 -26.59 7.01
CA THR A 71 42.64 -26.09 6.04
C THR A 71 42.39 -26.66 4.65
N ALA A 72 42.14 -27.96 4.55
CA ALA A 72 41.80 -28.64 3.30
C ALA A 72 40.46 -28.11 2.74
N SER A 73 39.43 -27.95 3.58
CA SER A 73 38.15 -27.36 3.16
C SER A 73 38.34 -25.93 2.62
N GLY A 74 39.13 -25.10 3.32
CA GLY A 74 39.44 -23.75 2.87
C GLY A 74 40.19 -23.70 1.55
N ARG A 75 41.13 -24.62 1.33
CA ARG A 75 41.85 -24.78 0.05
C ARG A 75 40.89 -25.14 -1.09
N LEU A 76 40.03 -26.15 -0.89
CA LEU A 76 39.05 -26.58 -1.90
C LEU A 76 38.07 -25.44 -2.25
N CYS A 77 37.55 -24.74 -1.24
CA CYS A 77 36.69 -23.57 -1.46
C CYS A 77 37.43 -22.44 -2.19
N ALA A 78 38.70 -22.19 -1.87
CA ALA A 78 39.49 -21.14 -2.51
C ALA A 78 39.71 -21.43 -4.00
N VAL A 79 40.10 -22.66 -4.34
CA VAL A 79 40.27 -23.05 -5.76
C VAL A 79 38.93 -22.96 -6.49
N SER A 80 37.85 -23.48 -5.91
CA SER A 80 36.53 -23.45 -6.54
C SER A 80 36.03 -22.02 -6.81
N LEU A 81 36.18 -21.11 -5.86
CA LEU A 81 35.79 -19.71 -6.03
C LEU A 81 36.65 -19.00 -7.09
N LEU A 82 37.97 -19.19 -7.05
CA LEU A 82 38.90 -18.50 -7.98
C LEU A 82 38.81 -19.02 -9.42
N THR A 83 38.36 -20.26 -9.61
CA THR A 83 38.19 -20.89 -10.94
C THR A 83 36.74 -20.91 -11.42
N ASP A 84 35.81 -20.36 -10.62
CA ASP A 84 34.36 -20.40 -10.85
C ASP A 84 33.80 -21.82 -11.07
N THR A 85 34.35 -22.82 -10.37
CA THR A 85 33.81 -24.18 -10.37
C THR A 85 32.75 -24.33 -9.28
N SER A 86 31.74 -25.16 -9.52
CA SER A 86 30.63 -25.39 -8.60
C SER A 86 31.02 -26.31 -7.44
N GLY A 87 31.96 -27.22 -7.67
CA GLY A 87 32.33 -28.24 -6.70
C GLY A 87 33.37 -29.22 -7.23
N TRP A 88 33.36 -30.44 -6.69
CA TRP A 88 34.38 -31.45 -6.92
C TRP A 88 33.78 -32.81 -7.27
N SER A 89 34.44 -33.54 -8.19
CA SER A 89 34.20 -34.95 -8.42
C SER A 89 35.28 -35.78 -7.73
N ILE A 90 34.88 -36.79 -6.95
CA ILE A 90 35.82 -37.78 -6.37
C ILE A 90 36.14 -38.87 -7.40
N ASP A 91 35.20 -39.18 -8.29
CA ASP A 91 35.41 -40.17 -9.34
C ASP A 91 36.25 -39.57 -10.48
N PRO A 92 37.50 -40.01 -10.68
CA PRO A 92 38.35 -39.50 -11.76
C PRO A 92 37.82 -39.84 -13.16
N ALA A 93 36.83 -40.74 -13.28
CA ALA A 93 36.20 -41.09 -14.55
C ALA A 93 34.98 -40.21 -14.91
N ASP A 94 34.49 -39.36 -13.99
CA ASP A 94 33.36 -38.44 -14.22
C ASP A 94 33.67 -36.96 -13.87
N PRO A 95 34.70 -36.33 -14.46
CA PRO A 95 34.92 -34.88 -14.34
C PRO A 95 34.06 -34.09 -15.34
N THR A 96 33.71 -32.86 -14.98
CA THR A 96 33.10 -31.88 -15.90
C THR A 96 33.73 -30.51 -15.71
N SER A 97 33.48 -29.57 -16.62
CA SER A 97 34.02 -28.20 -16.50
C SER A 97 33.60 -27.46 -15.22
N ARG A 98 32.42 -27.79 -14.66
CA ARG A 98 31.93 -27.22 -13.38
C ARG A 98 32.31 -28.06 -12.15
N TYR A 99 32.71 -29.31 -12.34
CA TYR A 99 33.12 -30.25 -11.28
C TYR A 99 34.38 -31.00 -11.71
N PRO A 100 35.55 -30.35 -11.65
CA PRO A 100 36.82 -31.02 -11.94
C PRO A 100 37.09 -32.16 -10.94
N SER A 101 37.95 -33.09 -11.34
CA SER A 101 38.37 -34.16 -10.43
C SER A 101 39.23 -33.57 -9.31
N ILE A 102 38.97 -33.98 -8.07
CA ILE A 102 39.78 -33.55 -6.92
C ILE A 102 41.24 -33.97 -7.04
N ARG A 103 41.52 -35.05 -7.78
CA ARG A 103 42.88 -35.57 -8.03
C ARG A 103 43.73 -34.63 -8.89
N GLU A 104 43.11 -33.81 -9.74
CA GLU A 104 43.84 -32.80 -10.55
C GLU A 104 44.53 -31.73 -9.68
N ILE A 105 43.99 -31.42 -8.49
CA ILE A 105 44.66 -30.53 -7.53
C ILE A 105 45.88 -31.19 -6.89
N GLU A 106 45.78 -32.49 -6.64
CA GLU A 106 46.80 -33.28 -5.95
C GLU A 106 48.03 -33.46 -6.85
N ASP A 107 47.80 -33.67 -8.15
CA ASP A 107 48.84 -33.88 -9.17
C ASP A 107 49.58 -32.59 -9.59
N ALA A 108 49.06 -31.40 -9.28
CA ALA A 108 49.64 -30.10 -9.65
C ALA A 108 50.91 -29.71 -8.86
N GLY A 109 51.62 -30.68 -8.27
CA GLY A 109 52.88 -30.48 -7.54
C GLY A 109 52.73 -29.90 -6.13
N SER A 110 51.58 -30.12 -5.49
CA SER A 110 51.28 -29.54 -4.17
C SER A 110 51.57 -30.52 -3.02
N THR A 111 51.88 -30.00 -1.82
CA THR A 111 52.04 -30.77 -0.57
C THR A 111 50.70 -31.29 -0.03
N VAL A 112 49.78 -31.65 -0.93
CA VAL A 112 48.40 -32.01 -0.60
C VAL A 112 48.30 -33.51 -0.45
N VAL A 113 47.80 -33.94 0.70
CA VAL A 113 47.61 -35.35 1.01
C VAL A 113 46.18 -35.74 0.62
N PRO A 114 45.97 -36.74 -0.26
CA PRO A 114 44.67 -37.20 -0.72
C PRO A 114 43.62 -37.42 0.39
N GLU A 115 44.05 -38.01 1.49
CA GLU A 115 43.18 -38.30 2.64
C GLU A 115 42.63 -37.02 3.31
N GLU A 116 43.33 -35.89 3.20
CA GLU A 116 42.86 -34.61 3.75
C GLU A 116 41.73 -34.02 2.91
N SER A 117 41.86 -34.10 1.59
CA SER A 117 40.89 -33.61 0.61
C SER A 117 39.59 -34.43 0.68
N ASP A 118 39.72 -35.76 0.66
CA ASP A 118 38.58 -36.67 0.81
C ASP A 118 37.91 -36.52 2.19
N GLY A 119 38.74 -36.40 3.23
CA GLY A 119 38.27 -36.15 4.59
C GLY A 119 37.49 -34.84 4.73
N ALA A 120 37.89 -33.79 4.00
CA ALA A 120 37.19 -32.50 3.98
C ALA A 120 35.83 -32.60 3.27
N LEU A 121 35.78 -33.23 2.09
CA LEU A 121 34.53 -33.46 1.35
C LEU A 121 33.53 -34.34 2.13
N GLY A 122 34.03 -35.24 2.98
CA GLY A 122 33.22 -36.05 3.89
C GLY A 122 32.67 -35.32 5.13
N THR A 123 32.90 -34.02 5.28
CA THR A 123 32.34 -33.22 6.39
C THR A 123 31.00 -32.59 6.01
N ALA A 124 30.24 -32.09 7.00
CA ALA A 124 28.99 -31.38 6.74
C ALA A 124 29.19 -29.99 6.09
N LEU A 125 30.43 -29.57 5.86
CA LEU A 125 30.74 -28.35 5.09
C LEU A 125 30.43 -28.51 3.59
N PHE A 126 30.35 -29.75 3.10
CA PHE A 126 30.03 -30.07 1.73
C PHE A 126 28.75 -30.90 1.65
N GLY A 127 27.90 -30.59 0.67
CA GLY A 127 26.72 -31.37 0.32
C GLY A 127 27.00 -32.28 -0.88
N VAL A 128 26.30 -33.41 -0.92
CA VAL A 128 26.36 -34.34 -2.06
C VAL A 128 25.19 -34.05 -3.00
N THR A 129 25.51 -33.79 -4.27
CA THR A 129 24.54 -33.61 -5.35
C THR A 129 23.90 -34.96 -5.73
N PRO A 130 22.74 -34.97 -6.42
CA PRO A 130 22.12 -36.22 -6.90
C PRO A 130 23.03 -37.09 -7.77
N SER A 131 24.00 -36.48 -8.46
CA SER A 131 25.01 -37.14 -9.28
C SER A 131 26.25 -37.62 -8.49
N GLY A 132 26.24 -37.56 -7.16
CA GLY A 132 27.35 -38.02 -6.32
C GLY A 132 28.56 -37.08 -6.26
N ARG A 133 28.43 -35.84 -6.76
CA ARG A 133 29.47 -34.78 -6.71
C ARG A 133 29.31 -33.92 -5.48
N PHE A 134 30.37 -33.22 -5.07
CA PHE A 134 30.40 -32.46 -3.81
C PHE A 134 30.43 -30.96 -4.06
N GLU A 135 29.60 -30.22 -3.34
CA GLU A 135 29.56 -28.75 -3.37
C GLU A 135 29.64 -28.17 -1.96
N PRO A 136 30.21 -26.97 -1.76
CA PRO A 136 30.07 -26.28 -0.49
C PRO A 136 28.59 -26.10 -0.12
N ILE A 137 28.22 -26.36 1.12
CA ILE A 137 26.83 -26.31 1.59
C ILE A 137 26.16 -24.94 1.44
N HIS A 138 26.98 -23.88 1.32
CA HIS A 138 26.55 -22.51 1.04
C HIS A 138 27.73 -21.65 0.56
N ARG A 139 27.48 -20.72 -0.36
CA ARG A 139 28.50 -19.78 -0.89
C ARG A 139 29.23 -18.99 0.20
N GLN A 140 28.51 -18.32 1.09
CA GLN A 140 29.12 -17.55 2.20
C GLN A 140 30.04 -18.41 3.10
N VAL A 141 29.74 -19.71 3.28
CA VAL A 141 30.60 -20.64 4.02
C VAL A 141 31.89 -20.91 3.24
N ALA A 142 31.77 -21.12 1.93
CA ALA A 142 32.93 -21.26 1.05
C ALA A 142 33.82 -20.01 1.07
N GLU A 143 33.24 -18.81 0.96
CA GLU A 143 33.97 -17.53 0.99
C GLU A 143 34.70 -17.33 2.32
N PHE A 144 34.07 -17.66 3.44
CA PHE A 144 34.71 -17.61 4.77
C PHE A 144 35.90 -18.57 4.87
N LEU A 145 35.71 -19.85 4.53
CA LEU A 145 36.76 -20.88 4.61
C LEU A 145 37.94 -20.56 3.67
N ALA A 146 37.63 -20.13 2.45
CA ALA A 146 38.61 -19.70 1.47
C ALA A 146 39.37 -18.45 1.93
N GLY A 147 38.66 -17.45 2.48
CA GLY A 147 39.27 -16.23 2.98
C GLY A 147 40.17 -16.48 4.19
N ARG A 148 39.79 -17.39 5.09
CA ARG A 148 40.63 -17.88 6.18
C ARG A 148 41.91 -18.54 5.66
N PHE A 149 41.79 -19.45 4.69
CA PHE A 149 42.94 -20.16 4.11
C PHE A 149 43.90 -19.20 3.41
N LEU A 150 43.38 -18.38 2.48
CA LEU A 150 44.19 -17.44 1.69
C LEU A 150 44.75 -16.31 2.55
N GLY A 151 43.99 -15.80 3.53
CA GLY A 151 44.46 -14.83 4.51
C GLY A 151 45.65 -15.36 5.30
N GLY A 152 45.57 -16.61 5.78
CA GLY A 152 46.70 -17.28 6.44
C GLY A 152 47.92 -17.45 5.54
N LYS A 153 47.72 -17.70 4.23
CA LYS A 153 48.79 -17.80 3.23
C LYS A 153 49.46 -16.46 2.94
N VAL A 154 48.71 -15.37 2.95
CA VAL A 154 49.28 -14.01 2.87
C VAL A 154 50.07 -13.68 4.14
N GLU A 155 49.56 -14.06 5.30
CA GLU A 155 50.24 -13.80 6.57
C GLU A 155 51.56 -14.57 6.73
N SER A 156 51.59 -15.82 6.30
CA SER A 156 52.82 -16.64 6.27
C SER A 156 53.82 -16.23 5.18
N ARG A 157 53.43 -15.32 4.27
CA ARG A 157 54.19 -14.92 3.06
C ARG A 157 54.34 -16.02 2.00
N ASP A 158 53.56 -17.10 2.10
CA ASP A 158 53.46 -18.14 1.07
C ASP A 158 52.84 -17.59 -0.21
N VAL A 159 51.94 -16.61 -0.09
CA VAL A 159 51.27 -15.95 -1.22
C VAL A 159 51.42 -14.43 -1.13
N SER A 160 51.74 -13.80 -2.26
CA SER A 160 51.79 -12.34 -2.36
C SER A 160 50.39 -11.73 -2.39
N SER A 161 50.12 -10.79 -1.47
CA SER A 161 48.88 -9.98 -1.47
C SER A 161 48.63 -9.30 -2.82
N ALA A 162 49.68 -8.83 -3.50
CA ALA A 162 49.53 -8.18 -4.81
C ALA A 162 49.07 -9.17 -5.90
N ARG A 163 49.60 -10.40 -5.91
CA ARG A 163 49.18 -11.43 -6.87
C ARG A 163 47.75 -11.89 -6.60
N LEU A 164 47.41 -12.08 -5.32
CA LEU A 164 46.06 -12.48 -4.94
C LEU A 164 45.02 -11.42 -5.33
N ARG A 165 45.32 -10.13 -5.09
CA ARG A 165 44.46 -9.03 -5.55
C ARG A 165 44.33 -9.00 -7.07
N ALA A 166 45.43 -9.16 -7.81
CA ALA A 166 45.39 -9.18 -9.27
C ALA A 166 44.53 -10.33 -9.82
N LEU A 167 44.52 -11.49 -9.15
CA LEU A 167 43.68 -12.64 -9.54
C LEU A 167 42.19 -12.39 -9.30
N MET A 168 41.85 -11.61 -8.26
CA MET A 168 40.46 -11.29 -7.93
C MET A 168 39.93 -10.03 -8.64
N ALA A 169 40.82 -9.19 -9.19
CA ALA A 169 40.47 -7.88 -9.73
C ALA A 169 39.62 -7.97 -11.00
N GLY A 170 38.55 -7.19 -11.06
CA GLY A 170 37.77 -6.87 -12.25
C GLY A 170 38.40 -5.74 -13.07
N GLY A 171 37.67 -5.27 -14.09
CA GLY A 171 38.16 -4.25 -15.02
C GLY A 171 38.43 -2.86 -14.40
N ASP A 172 37.87 -2.60 -13.22
CA ASP A 172 38.04 -1.37 -12.43
C ASP A 172 39.15 -1.47 -11.36
N GLY A 173 39.82 -2.62 -11.26
CA GLY A 173 40.85 -2.89 -10.25
C GLY A 173 40.29 -3.25 -8.86
N ALA A 174 38.98 -3.16 -8.64
CA ALA A 174 38.32 -3.72 -7.47
C ALA A 174 38.14 -5.24 -7.66
N PRO A 175 37.96 -6.05 -6.59
CA PRO A 175 37.54 -7.44 -6.73
C PRO A 175 36.27 -7.53 -7.58
N ALA A 176 36.21 -8.52 -8.48
CA ALA A 176 34.99 -8.84 -9.20
C ALA A 176 33.83 -9.07 -8.22
N SER A 177 32.61 -8.68 -8.59
CA SER A 177 31.45 -8.73 -7.68
C SER A 177 31.18 -10.12 -7.09
N SER A 178 31.45 -11.19 -7.86
CA SER A 178 31.40 -12.57 -7.39
C SER A 178 32.47 -12.88 -6.32
N LEU A 179 33.62 -12.21 -6.34
CA LEU A 179 34.73 -12.42 -5.41
C LEU A 179 34.80 -11.40 -4.27
N SER A 180 33.93 -10.39 -4.24
CA SER A 180 33.87 -9.41 -3.14
C SER A 180 33.70 -10.06 -1.77
N GLY A 181 32.91 -11.13 -1.66
CA GLY A 181 32.77 -11.88 -0.40
C GLY A 181 34.05 -12.56 0.05
N LEU A 182 34.78 -13.19 -0.88
CA LEU A 182 36.09 -13.77 -0.61
C LEU A 182 37.11 -12.70 -0.19
N ALA A 183 37.20 -11.60 -0.94
CA ALA A 183 38.07 -10.48 -0.65
C ALA A 183 37.79 -9.89 0.75
N ALA A 184 36.52 -9.76 1.12
CA ALA A 184 36.11 -9.28 2.43
C ALA A 184 36.63 -10.19 3.57
N TRP A 185 36.50 -11.51 3.44
CA TRP A 185 37.02 -12.45 4.44
C TRP A 185 38.55 -12.50 4.49
N ILE A 186 39.25 -12.33 3.35
CA ILE A 186 40.71 -12.16 3.36
C ILE A 186 41.09 -10.91 4.16
N ALA A 187 40.37 -9.80 4.00
CA ALA A 187 40.61 -8.57 4.77
C ALA A 187 40.41 -8.77 6.28
N VAL A 188 39.45 -9.63 6.68
CA VAL A 188 39.25 -10.03 8.08
C VAL A 188 40.44 -10.83 8.60
N HIS A 189 40.89 -11.84 7.85
CA HIS A 189 41.91 -12.80 8.29
C HIS A 189 43.36 -12.37 8.06
N SER A 190 43.63 -11.33 7.25
CA SER A 190 44.98 -10.85 6.94
C SER A 190 45.13 -9.34 7.16
N PRO A 191 45.71 -8.91 8.30
CA PRO A 191 46.11 -7.52 8.51
C PRO A 191 47.01 -6.96 7.39
N LYS A 192 47.85 -7.78 6.75
CA LYS A 192 48.72 -7.32 5.64
C LYS A 192 47.95 -7.00 4.37
N ALA A 193 46.91 -7.75 4.05
CA ALA A 193 46.10 -7.52 2.84
C ALA A 193 45.03 -6.42 3.06
N ARG A 194 44.55 -6.29 4.30
CA ARG A 194 43.39 -5.47 4.66
C ARG A 194 43.44 -4.02 4.16
N PRO A 195 44.52 -3.21 4.34
CA PRO A 195 44.49 -1.81 3.92
C PRO A 195 44.31 -1.63 2.40
N SER A 196 44.85 -2.57 1.61
CA SER A 196 44.66 -2.55 0.16
C SER A 196 43.24 -2.97 -0.21
N LEU A 197 42.69 -4.00 0.44
CA LEU A 197 41.32 -4.46 0.18
C LEU A 197 40.25 -3.45 0.63
N ILE A 198 40.49 -2.72 1.72
CA ILE A 198 39.63 -1.59 2.15
C ILE A 198 39.64 -0.45 1.12
N ARG A 199 40.77 -0.21 0.45
CA ARG A 199 40.86 0.78 -0.63
C ARG A 199 40.14 0.31 -1.88
N ASP A 200 40.37 -0.94 -2.26
CA ASP A 200 39.91 -1.47 -3.54
C ASP A 200 38.40 -1.83 -3.48
N ASP A 201 37.88 -2.27 -2.32
CA ASP A 201 36.45 -2.60 -2.14
C ASP A 201 35.90 -2.35 -0.72
N PRO A 202 35.73 -1.08 -0.29
CA PRO A 202 35.20 -0.76 1.03
C PRO A 202 33.77 -1.26 1.27
N VAL A 203 32.95 -1.33 0.22
CA VAL A 203 31.55 -1.79 0.31
C VAL A 203 31.51 -3.29 0.54
N GLY A 204 32.24 -4.08 -0.25
CA GLY A 204 32.31 -5.53 -0.08
C GLY A 204 32.88 -5.93 1.28
N VAL A 205 33.96 -5.27 1.73
CA VAL A 205 34.58 -5.49 3.05
C VAL A 205 33.56 -5.30 4.18
N THR A 206 32.70 -4.28 4.08
CA THR A 206 31.69 -4.00 5.11
C THR A 206 30.46 -4.90 5.00
N LYS A 207 29.92 -5.10 3.79
CA LYS A 207 28.68 -5.87 3.54
C LYS A 207 28.89 -7.36 3.78
N TYR A 208 29.98 -7.94 3.29
CA TYR A 208 30.21 -9.38 3.30
C TYR A 208 31.17 -9.85 4.40
N GLY A 209 32.09 -8.98 4.85
CA GLY A 209 33.07 -9.30 5.87
C GLY A 209 32.59 -9.00 7.30
N ASP A 210 33.55 -8.72 8.17
CA ASP A 210 33.32 -8.37 9.57
C ASP A 210 34.35 -7.36 10.09
N PRO A 211 34.11 -6.04 9.90
CA PRO A 211 35.03 -5.00 10.37
C PRO A 211 35.03 -4.77 11.89
N TRP A 212 34.28 -5.57 12.67
CA TRP A 212 34.13 -5.37 14.12
C TRP A 212 35.47 -5.31 14.86
N GLU A 213 36.40 -6.21 14.53
CA GLU A 213 37.72 -6.31 15.17
C GLU A 213 38.80 -5.45 14.47
N PHE A 214 38.44 -4.62 13.51
CA PHE A 214 39.45 -3.83 12.79
C PHE A 214 40.09 -2.79 13.73
N PRO A 215 41.41 -2.59 13.67
CA PRO A 215 42.08 -1.48 14.32
C PRO A 215 41.43 -0.14 13.95
N ARG A 216 41.46 0.83 14.87
CA ARG A 216 40.87 2.16 14.64
C ARG A 216 41.33 2.81 13.34
N GLU A 217 42.59 2.63 12.95
CA GLU A 217 43.12 3.21 11.72
C GLU A 217 42.49 2.59 10.46
N ASP A 218 42.35 1.26 10.44
CA ASP A 218 41.66 0.55 9.36
C ASP A 218 40.17 0.93 9.30
N GLN A 219 39.53 1.14 10.46
CA GLN A 219 38.15 1.64 10.53
C GLN A 219 38.03 3.05 9.95
N ARG A 220 38.94 3.97 10.29
CA ARG A 220 38.97 5.32 9.70
C ARG A 220 39.14 5.25 8.19
N GLN A 221 40.06 4.42 7.72
CA GLN A 221 40.27 4.21 6.29
C GLN A 221 39.00 3.67 5.62
N LEU A 222 38.30 2.73 6.28
CA LEU A 222 37.05 2.17 5.78
C LEU A 222 35.95 3.23 5.64
N PHE A 223 35.68 4.02 6.69
CA PHE A 223 34.73 5.13 6.61
C PHE A 223 35.13 6.16 5.55
N SER A 224 36.42 6.50 5.44
CA SER A 224 36.89 7.45 4.43
C SER A 224 36.70 6.93 3.01
N ASN A 225 36.96 5.65 2.76
CA ASN A 225 36.82 5.09 1.42
C ASN A 225 35.35 4.85 1.06
N LEU A 226 34.50 4.52 2.03
CA LEU A 226 33.05 4.49 1.84
C LEU A 226 32.52 5.88 1.43
N ARG A 227 33.09 6.97 1.97
CA ARG A 227 32.71 8.36 1.63
C ARG A 227 33.05 8.74 0.18
N VAL A 228 34.15 8.21 -0.38
CA VAL A 228 34.72 8.68 -1.67
C VAL A 228 34.25 7.85 -2.87
N ARG A 229 33.67 6.65 -2.67
CA ARG A 229 33.26 5.80 -3.80
C ARG A 229 32.09 6.44 -4.57
N ASP A 230 32.32 6.62 -5.87
CA ASP A 230 31.49 7.44 -6.76
C ASP A 230 30.08 6.86 -6.93
N GLY A 231 29.06 7.69 -6.64
CA GLY A 231 27.67 7.45 -7.04
C GLY A 231 26.83 6.49 -6.18
N ARG A 232 26.48 6.92 -4.97
CA ARG A 232 25.42 6.38 -4.08
C ARG A 232 25.76 5.06 -3.41
N ILE A 233 26.19 5.14 -2.15
CA ILE A 233 25.96 4.05 -1.19
C ILE A 233 24.46 3.73 -1.24
N ASP A 234 24.09 2.55 -1.70
CA ASP A 234 22.70 2.13 -1.70
C ASP A 234 22.26 1.88 -0.25
N ILE A 235 21.66 2.89 0.37
CA ILE A 235 21.30 2.87 1.79
C ILE A 235 20.23 1.82 2.16
N TRP A 236 19.58 1.20 1.17
CA TRP A 236 18.47 0.27 1.37
C TRP A 236 18.90 -1.20 1.30
N GLU A 237 20.08 -1.51 0.75
CA GLU A 237 20.52 -2.90 0.51
C GLU A 237 21.43 -3.49 1.61
N TRP A 238 21.61 -2.81 2.75
CA TRP A 238 22.56 -3.23 3.77
C TRP A 238 21.90 -4.13 4.82
N PRO A 239 22.41 -5.37 5.03
CA PRO A 239 21.90 -6.24 6.07
C PRO A 239 22.26 -5.68 7.45
N ASP A 240 21.35 -5.83 8.43
CA ASP A 240 21.56 -5.29 9.78
C ASP A 240 22.84 -5.86 10.43
N SER A 241 23.22 -7.11 10.13
CA SER A 241 24.49 -7.70 10.58
C SER A 241 25.73 -6.93 10.09
N ALA A 242 25.71 -6.39 8.87
CA ALA A 242 26.82 -5.59 8.34
C ALA A 242 26.88 -4.21 9.01
N LEU A 243 25.71 -3.61 9.28
CA LEU A 243 25.61 -2.33 9.97
C LEU A 243 26.13 -2.44 11.40
N SER A 244 25.76 -3.50 12.13
CA SER A 244 26.29 -3.75 13.47
C SER A 244 27.81 -3.93 13.46
N SER A 245 28.34 -4.73 12.51
CA SER A 245 29.78 -4.94 12.38
C SER A 245 30.57 -3.65 12.05
N LEU A 246 29.95 -2.66 11.39
CA LEU A 246 30.57 -1.36 11.07
C LEU A 246 30.69 -0.43 12.29
N THR A 247 29.94 -0.69 13.35
CA THR A 247 29.85 0.18 14.52
C THR A 247 30.32 -0.48 15.83
N PRO A 248 31.55 -1.02 15.91
CA PRO A 248 32.11 -1.50 17.17
C PRO A 248 32.52 -0.32 18.08
N PRO A 249 32.74 -0.54 19.39
CA PRO A 249 33.05 0.54 20.36
C PRO A 249 34.18 1.48 19.94
N GLY A 250 35.19 0.96 19.24
CA GLY A 250 36.32 1.75 18.73
C GLY A 250 35.98 2.79 17.66
N SER A 251 34.87 2.61 16.94
CA SER A 251 34.45 3.50 15.85
C SER A 251 33.54 4.64 16.31
N LEU A 252 32.99 4.57 17.53
CA LEU A 252 32.10 5.61 18.07
C LEU A 252 32.71 7.02 18.05
N PRO A 253 34.01 7.22 18.38
CA PRO A 253 34.63 8.54 18.23
C PRO A 253 34.70 9.00 16.77
N ILE A 254 34.88 8.09 15.81
CA ILE A 254 34.87 8.42 14.37
C ILE A 254 33.47 8.90 13.97
N VAL A 255 32.42 8.16 14.36
CA VAL A 255 31.02 8.54 14.07
C VAL A 255 30.66 9.87 14.72
N ARG A 256 31.10 10.11 15.97
CA ARG A 256 30.94 11.39 16.67
C ARG A 256 31.56 12.55 15.90
N ASP A 257 32.77 12.35 15.37
CA ASP A 257 33.47 13.38 14.59
C ASP A 257 32.71 13.64 13.28
N MET A 258 32.20 12.59 12.63
CA MET A 258 31.38 12.71 11.41
C MET A 258 30.06 13.46 11.61
N ILE A 259 29.31 13.19 12.68
CA ILE A 259 28.04 13.90 12.96
C ILE A 259 28.27 15.35 13.39
N SER A 260 29.46 15.66 13.92
CA SER A 260 29.84 17.01 14.33
C SER A 260 30.42 17.84 13.17
N ALA A 261 30.79 17.18 12.06
CA ALA A 261 31.35 17.84 10.90
C ALA A 261 30.30 18.75 10.22
N PRO A 262 30.70 19.88 9.61
CA PRO A 262 29.76 20.83 9.00
C PRO A 262 29.18 20.36 7.66
N GLU A 263 29.77 19.37 6.98
CA GLU A 263 29.37 18.93 5.64
C GLU A 263 27.99 18.24 5.63
N ARG A 264 27.18 18.56 4.61
CA ARG A 264 25.82 18.01 4.42
C ARG A 264 25.59 17.50 2.99
N ASP A 265 26.65 17.16 2.27
CA ASP A 265 26.55 16.56 0.95
C ASP A 265 26.01 15.11 1.04
N ASP A 266 25.45 14.59 -0.05
CA ASP A 266 24.76 13.29 -0.07
C ASP A 266 25.63 12.13 0.47
N ALA A 267 26.92 12.08 0.11
CA ALA A 267 27.81 10.99 0.52
C ALA A 267 28.10 10.99 2.04
N PRO A 268 28.52 12.11 2.67
CA PRO A 268 28.58 12.23 4.14
C PRO A 268 27.27 11.85 4.83
N GLN A 269 26.12 12.29 4.31
CA GLN A 269 24.82 11.98 4.91
C GLN A 269 24.45 10.50 4.86
N ALA A 270 24.68 9.84 3.72
CA ALA A 270 24.45 8.40 3.58
C ALA A 270 25.29 7.60 4.58
N LEU A 271 26.57 7.96 4.75
CA LEU A 271 27.46 7.27 5.66
C LEU A 271 27.06 7.47 7.13
N VAL A 272 26.68 8.69 7.51
CA VAL A 272 26.14 8.98 8.85
C VAL A 272 24.85 8.20 9.09
N TYR A 273 23.95 8.15 8.10
CA TYR A 273 22.71 7.37 8.20
C TYR A 273 22.99 5.89 8.49
N LEU A 274 23.91 5.25 7.75
CA LEU A 274 24.28 3.85 7.98
C LEU A 274 24.92 3.64 9.35
N ALA A 275 25.83 4.53 9.76
CA ALA A 275 26.47 4.46 11.07
C ALA A 275 25.45 4.59 12.21
N LEU A 276 24.50 5.51 12.11
CA LEU A 276 23.45 5.69 13.12
C LEU A 276 22.51 4.47 13.20
N ARG A 277 22.18 3.85 12.06
CA ARG A 277 21.45 2.57 12.05
C ARG A 277 22.24 1.46 12.74
N GLY A 278 23.52 1.31 12.43
CA GLY A 278 24.40 0.34 13.09
C GLY A 278 24.48 0.56 14.60
N ILE A 279 24.62 1.81 15.04
CA ILE A 279 24.64 2.18 16.46
C ILE A 279 23.33 1.77 17.16
N ALA A 280 22.18 2.06 16.54
CA ALA A 280 20.88 1.70 17.10
C ALA A 280 20.71 0.18 17.27
N LEU A 281 21.27 -0.61 16.34
CA LEU A 281 21.25 -2.08 16.39
C LEU A 281 22.24 -2.66 17.42
N THR A 282 23.40 -2.02 17.59
CA THR A 282 24.53 -2.57 18.36
C THR A 282 24.41 -2.29 19.86
N TYR A 283 24.06 -1.06 20.24
CA TYR A 283 24.29 -0.62 21.62
C TYR A 283 23.06 -0.67 22.50
N GLY A 284 21.87 -0.37 21.96
CA GLY A 284 20.67 -0.24 22.79
C GLY A 284 20.94 0.61 24.05
N PRO A 285 20.62 0.11 25.27
CA PRO A 285 20.87 0.82 26.54
C PRO A 285 22.35 1.09 26.85
N SER A 286 23.28 0.37 26.21
CA SER A 286 24.73 0.44 26.45
C SER A 286 25.42 1.57 25.67
N LEU A 287 24.66 2.43 24.97
CA LEU A 287 25.23 3.54 24.20
C LEU A 287 25.97 4.53 25.13
N PRO A 288 27.21 4.94 24.80
CA PRO A 288 27.94 5.92 25.58
C PRO A 288 27.22 7.27 25.72
N ARG A 289 27.26 7.83 26.94
CA ARG A 289 26.52 9.05 27.30
C ARG A 289 27.00 10.29 26.55
N ASP A 290 28.27 10.33 26.14
CA ASP A 290 28.88 11.44 25.41
C ASP A 290 28.36 11.57 23.97
N LEU A 291 27.75 10.52 23.40
CA LEU A 291 27.08 10.58 22.10
C LEU A 291 25.66 11.14 22.16
N ARG A 292 25.03 11.18 23.33
CA ARG A 292 23.61 11.58 23.45
C ARG A 292 23.37 13.02 23.00
N ILE A 293 24.24 13.96 23.37
CA ILE A 293 24.11 15.37 22.99
C ILE A 293 24.35 15.55 21.48
N PRO A 294 25.44 15.00 20.88
CA PRO A 294 25.61 15.02 19.42
C PRO A 294 24.42 14.45 18.64
N LEU A 295 23.83 13.33 19.09
CA LEU A 295 22.65 12.75 18.44
C LEU A 295 21.46 13.71 18.44
N LEU A 296 21.20 14.38 19.56
CA LEU A 296 20.16 15.41 19.65
C LEU A 296 20.45 16.61 18.73
N GLY A 297 21.72 16.95 18.54
CA GLY A 297 22.14 17.95 17.56
C GLY A 297 21.76 17.56 16.13
N VAL A 298 21.94 16.29 15.76
CA VAL A 298 21.50 15.75 14.46
C VAL A 298 19.98 15.82 14.32
N VAL A 299 19.23 15.46 15.36
CA VAL A 299 17.75 15.51 15.34
C VAL A 299 17.24 16.93 15.08
N ARG A 300 17.89 17.95 15.65
CA ARG A 300 17.49 19.36 15.53
C ARG A 300 17.97 20.04 14.24
N ASP A 301 19.05 19.59 13.61
CA ASP A 301 19.59 20.21 12.39
C ASP A 301 18.82 19.75 11.13
N ALA A 302 17.95 20.63 10.62
CA ALA A 302 17.09 20.39 9.47
C ALA A 302 17.84 20.17 8.14
N ARG A 303 19.16 20.43 8.08
CA ARG A 303 19.98 20.15 6.89
C ARG A 303 20.28 18.66 6.72
N TRP A 304 20.11 17.85 7.77
CA TRP A 304 20.17 16.40 7.67
C TRP A 304 18.91 15.83 7.02
N TRP A 305 19.06 14.76 6.24
CA TRP A 305 17.94 14.02 5.68
C TRP A 305 16.96 13.58 6.78
N PRO A 306 15.65 13.57 6.51
CA PRO A 306 14.64 13.10 7.46
C PRO A 306 14.94 11.69 8.00
N GLY A 307 15.43 10.79 7.14
CA GLY A 307 15.85 9.44 7.53
C GLY A 307 17.03 9.43 8.51
N THR A 308 18.02 10.30 8.32
CA THR A 308 19.19 10.46 9.20
C THR A 308 18.78 11.01 10.56
N ARG A 309 17.90 12.02 10.59
CA ARG A 309 17.33 12.58 11.83
C ARG A 309 16.55 11.51 12.61
N ALA A 310 15.74 10.72 11.92
CA ALA A 310 15.01 9.60 12.53
C ALA A 310 15.94 8.48 13.04
N ALA A 311 17.01 8.16 12.32
CA ALA A 311 18.02 7.19 12.77
C ALA A 311 18.76 7.68 14.03
N ALA A 312 19.12 8.97 14.08
CA ALA A 312 19.72 9.59 15.26
C ALA A 312 18.79 9.52 16.47
N LEU A 313 17.51 9.85 16.28
CA LEU A 313 16.50 9.77 17.34
C LEU A 313 16.31 8.31 17.81
N LYS A 314 16.23 7.33 16.90
CA LYS A 314 16.17 5.90 17.28
C LYS A 314 17.36 5.48 18.13
N ALA A 315 18.58 5.85 17.73
CA ALA A 315 19.78 5.55 18.51
C ALA A 315 19.74 6.22 19.90
N TRP A 316 19.26 7.46 19.96
CA TRP A 316 19.10 8.18 21.22
C TRP A 316 18.05 7.53 22.13
N ILE A 317 16.88 7.18 21.60
CA ILE A 317 15.79 6.49 22.31
C ILE A 317 16.27 5.10 22.80
N ALA A 318 17.02 4.37 21.98
CA ALA A 318 17.54 3.07 22.38
C ALA A 318 18.48 3.17 23.59
N SER A 319 19.14 4.32 23.78
CA SER A 319 19.97 4.62 24.94
C SER A 319 19.20 5.09 26.18
N ALA A 320 17.86 5.14 26.14
CA ALA A 320 17.00 5.69 27.18
C ALA A 320 17.27 5.08 28.55
N SER A 321 17.44 5.95 29.56
CA SER A 321 17.54 5.52 30.95
C SER A 321 17.15 6.68 31.89
N GLY A 322 16.03 6.54 32.61
CA GLY A 322 15.62 7.42 33.70
C GLY A 322 14.82 8.68 33.29
N ARG A 323 14.37 9.43 34.31
CA ARG A 323 13.43 10.57 34.20
C ARG A 323 13.87 11.66 33.23
N ARG A 324 15.14 12.06 33.28
CA ARG A 324 15.70 13.10 32.42
C ARG A 324 15.57 12.78 30.91
N HIS A 325 15.58 11.50 30.55
CA HIS A 325 15.40 11.09 29.15
C HIS A 325 13.96 11.33 28.69
N VAL A 326 12.98 11.03 29.54
CA VAL A 326 11.57 11.30 29.29
C VAL A 326 11.30 12.80 29.20
N GLU A 327 11.89 13.60 30.10
CA GLU A 327 11.77 15.06 30.08
C GLU A 327 12.29 15.66 28.77
N GLU A 328 13.45 15.20 28.28
CA GLU A 328 14.01 15.66 27.00
C GLU A 328 13.18 15.19 25.80
N ALA A 329 12.60 13.98 25.85
CA ALA A 329 11.71 13.49 24.81
C ALA A 329 10.40 14.29 24.75
N ARG A 330 9.80 14.63 25.90
CA ARG A 330 8.64 15.53 25.99
C ARG A 330 8.99 16.93 25.47
N LYS A 331 10.18 17.44 25.82
CA LYS A 331 10.67 18.74 25.31
C LYS A 331 10.78 18.75 23.79
N LEU A 332 11.41 17.74 23.18
CA LEU A 332 11.50 17.62 21.73
C LEU A 332 10.13 17.54 21.06
N LEU A 333 9.21 16.76 21.62
CA LEU A 333 7.87 16.61 21.07
C LEU A 333 7.13 17.97 21.05
N LYS A 334 7.29 18.76 22.11
CA LYS A 334 6.77 20.13 22.19
C LYS A 334 7.46 21.10 21.22
N GLU A 335 8.79 21.06 21.11
CA GLU A 335 9.57 21.86 20.14
C GLU A 335 9.10 21.59 18.70
N ILE A 336 8.76 20.33 18.35
CA ILE A 336 8.17 19.98 17.04
C ILE A 336 6.74 20.54 16.92
N GLN A 337 5.92 20.41 17.97
CA GLN A 337 4.55 20.93 17.99
C GLN A 337 4.48 22.45 17.81
N GLU A 338 5.44 23.18 18.36
CA GLU A 338 5.58 24.65 18.24
C GLU A 338 6.23 25.07 16.92
N ASN A 339 6.53 24.12 16.02
CA ASN A 339 7.22 24.31 14.74
C ASN A 339 8.65 24.87 14.86
N GLU A 340 9.30 24.73 16.03
CA GLU A 340 10.71 25.06 16.20
C GLU A 340 11.64 24.03 15.52
N ILE A 341 11.17 22.78 15.44
CA ILE A 341 11.84 21.68 14.75
C ILE A 341 10.94 21.19 13.61
N ASP A 342 11.44 21.26 12.38
CA ASP A 342 10.71 20.79 11.21
C ASP A 342 10.59 19.25 11.20
N ASP A 343 9.39 18.71 11.02
CA ASP A 343 9.12 17.27 10.86
C ASP A 343 7.98 17.03 9.87
N PRO A 344 8.19 17.34 8.58
CA PRO A 344 7.10 17.42 7.60
C PRO A 344 6.44 16.06 7.34
N ARG A 345 7.14 14.96 7.62
CA ARG A 345 6.64 13.57 7.47
C ARG A 345 6.25 12.92 8.81
N GLY A 346 6.30 13.65 9.93
CA GLY A 346 5.97 13.15 11.27
C GLY A 346 6.87 12.00 11.78
N SER A 347 8.05 11.80 11.21
CA SER A 347 8.88 10.64 11.56
C SER A 347 9.47 10.76 12.96
N LEU A 348 9.81 11.97 13.40
CA LEU A 348 10.29 12.23 14.74
C LEU A 348 9.14 12.18 15.75
N THR A 349 8.01 12.82 15.42
CA THR A 349 6.78 12.77 16.23
C THR A 349 6.34 11.34 16.50
N GLY A 350 6.25 10.50 15.46
CA GLY A 350 5.86 9.10 15.62
C GLY A 350 6.81 8.30 16.51
N LEU A 351 8.13 8.55 16.45
CA LEU A 351 9.11 7.90 17.33
C LEU A 351 8.95 8.34 18.79
N LEU A 352 8.74 9.63 19.04
CA LEU A 352 8.55 10.19 20.38
C LEU A 352 7.22 9.72 21.01
N LEU A 353 6.13 9.72 20.25
CA LEU A 353 4.84 9.18 20.69
C LEU A 353 4.96 7.70 21.05
N SER A 354 5.69 6.91 20.25
CA SER A 354 5.96 5.50 20.54
C SER A 354 6.78 5.27 21.82
N LEU A 355 7.59 6.25 22.24
CA LEU A 355 8.35 6.18 23.49
C LEU A 355 7.52 6.62 24.70
N LEU A 356 6.71 7.67 24.53
CA LEU A 356 6.05 8.35 25.63
C LEU A 356 4.66 7.78 25.96
N TYR A 357 3.93 7.27 24.97
CA TYR A 357 2.60 6.71 25.20
C TYR A 357 2.66 5.21 25.59
N PRO A 358 1.92 4.76 26.62
CA PRO A 358 0.95 5.50 27.43
C PRO A 358 1.50 6.02 28.78
N GLU A 359 2.67 5.55 29.24
CA GLU A 359 3.16 5.80 30.60
C GLU A 359 3.42 7.29 30.91
N GLN A 360 3.77 8.07 29.89
CA GLN A 360 4.24 9.44 30.01
C GLN A 360 3.43 10.40 29.15
N LEU A 361 2.29 10.02 28.60
CA LEU A 361 1.37 10.89 27.87
C LEU A 361 -0.06 10.47 28.16
N THR A 362 -0.89 11.38 28.63
CA THR A 362 -2.31 11.08 28.84
C THR A 362 -3.04 10.99 27.51
N PRO A 363 -4.20 10.30 27.45
CA PRO A 363 -5.04 10.29 26.26
C PRO A 363 -5.49 11.70 25.80
N GLU A 364 -5.64 12.65 26.72
CA GLU A 364 -5.96 14.05 26.41
C GLU A 364 -4.78 14.75 25.71
N GLU A 365 -3.58 14.66 26.27
CA GLU A 365 -2.36 15.24 25.69
C GLU A 365 -2.03 14.63 24.31
N LEU A 366 -2.39 13.36 24.11
CA LEU A 366 -2.07 12.61 22.89
C LEU A 366 -2.63 13.27 21.63
N TRP A 367 -3.89 13.69 21.66
CA TRP A 367 -4.59 14.20 20.49
C TRP A 367 -4.09 15.57 20.03
N ASP A 368 -3.41 16.33 20.89
CA ASP A 368 -2.75 17.60 20.53
C ASP A 368 -1.61 17.42 19.50
N TYR A 369 -1.15 16.17 19.32
CA TYR A 369 -0.14 15.78 18.34
C TYR A 369 -0.73 15.14 17.08
N ALA A 370 -2.06 15.00 16.97
CA ALA A 370 -2.75 14.47 15.80
C ALA A 370 -2.83 15.50 14.66
N ARG A 371 -1.72 15.67 13.93
CA ARG A 371 -1.60 16.65 12.83
C ARG A 371 -1.46 15.96 11.46
N PRO A 372 -1.91 16.59 10.37
CA PRO A 372 -1.63 16.11 9.03
C PRO A 372 -0.13 16.09 8.75
N VAL A 373 0.35 15.00 8.18
CA VAL A 373 1.75 14.86 7.75
C VAL A 373 1.83 14.72 6.23
N ALA A 374 2.93 15.17 5.64
CA ALA A 374 3.16 15.00 4.20
C ALA A 374 3.16 13.51 3.83
N PRO A 375 2.52 13.13 2.71
CA PRO A 375 2.41 11.73 2.30
C PRO A 375 3.79 11.10 2.10
N SER A 376 3.93 9.84 2.53
CA SER A 376 5.15 9.05 2.40
C SER A 376 4.85 7.76 1.61
N PRO A 377 5.56 7.48 0.49
CA PRO A 377 5.35 6.26 -0.30
C PRO A 377 5.68 4.95 0.42
N LEU A 378 6.40 5.00 1.54
CA LEU A 378 6.80 3.83 2.34
C LEU A 378 6.14 3.82 3.73
N GLY A 379 5.16 4.71 3.95
CA GLY A 379 4.59 4.98 5.25
C GLY A 379 5.52 5.86 6.07
N SER A 380 5.00 6.51 7.10
CA SER A 380 5.81 7.25 8.06
C SER A 380 5.70 6.58 9.43
N ARG A 381 6.68 6.86 10.30
CA ARG A 381 6.58 6.39 11.68
C ARG A 381 5.36 6.99 12.40
N HIS A 382 4.92 8.19 12.00
CA HIS A 382 3.64 8.76 12.43
C HIS A 382 2.48 7.85 12.07
N SER A 383 2.33 7.50 10.79
CA SER A 383 1.25 6.63 10.32
C SER A 383 1.24 5.29 11.04
N HIS A 384 2.40 4.66 11.24
CA HIS A 384 2.49 3.40 11.97
C HIS A 384 2.07 3.53 13.44
N PHE A 385 2.46 4.61 14.13
CA PHE A 385 2.03 4.84 15.51
C PHE A 385 0.50 4.95 15.60
N TRP A 386 -0.12 5.82 14.80
CA TRP A 386 -1.56 6.05 14.89
C TRP A 386 -2.40 4.87 14.40
N LEU A 387 -1.99 4.21 13.31
CA LEU A 387 -2.77 3.14 12.69
C LEU A 387 -2.62 1.78 13.40
N GLU A 388 -1.45 1.50 13.98
CA GLU A 388 -1.13 0.17 14.53
C GLU A 388 -0.79 0.22 16.03
N GLU A 389 0.18 1.04 16.43
CA GLU A 389 0.68 0.98 17.82
C GLU A 389 -0.31 1.55 18.83
N LEU A 390 -0.98 2.66 18.53
CA LEU A 390 -1.95 3.26 19.43
C LEU A 390 -3.11 2.30 19.72
N PRO A 391 -3.84 1.74 18.72
CA PRO A 391 -4.89 0.77 19.00
C PRO A 391 -4.43 -0.47 19.76
N GLN A 392 -3.23 -0.98 19.48
CA GLN A 392 -2.68 -2.18 20.14
C GLN A 392 -2.27 -1.90 21.59
N ARG A 393 -1.64 -0.76 21.86
CA ARG A 393 -1.21 -0.38 23.20
C ARG A 393 -2.39 0.00 24.08
N SER A 394 -3.34 0.79 23.56
CA SER A 394 -4.53 1.19 24.32
C SER A 394 -5.38 -0.01 24.72
N GLU A 395 -5.48 -1.02 23.85
CA GLU A 395 -6.13 -2.29 24.15
C GLU A 395 -5.39 -3.06 25.25
N ARG A 396 -4.08 -3.20 25.11
CA ARG A 396 -3.24 -3.94 26.08
C ARG A 396 -3.29 -3.33 27.48
N GLU A 397 -3.33 -2.01 27.57
CA GLU A 397 -3.39 -1.28 28.85
C GLU A 397 -4.83 -1.08 29.35
N GLY A 398 -5.86 -1.52 28.60
CA GLY A 398 -7.26 -1.38 28.98
C GLY A 398 -7.81 0.05 28.96
N CYS A 399 -7.15 0.98 28.26
CA CYS A 399 -7.52 2.40 28.24
C CYS A 399 -8.20 2.85 26.92
N LEU A 400 -8.68 1.91 26.09
CA LEU A 400 -9.41 2.23 24.85
C LEU A 400 -10.56 3.21 25.07
N ALA A 401 -11.33 3.02 26.15
CA ALA A 401 -12.47 3.86 26.49
C ALA A 401 -12.06 5.32 26.75
N GLU A 402 -10.99 5.51 27.54
CA GLU A 402 -10.45 6.83 27.89
C GLU A 402 -9.91 7.54 26.64
N VAL A 403 -9.23 6.81 25.75
CA VAL A 403 -8.70 7.36 24.51
C VAL A 403 -9.80 7.83 23.56
N LEU A 404 -10.89 7.07 23.46
CA LEU A 404 -12.06 7.45 22.65
C LEU A 404 -12.83 8.63 23.28
N ASP A 405 -12.93 8.70 24.60
CA ASP A 405 -13.54 9.86 25.28
C ASP A 405 -12.72 11.13 25.03
N SER A 406 -11.40 11.06 25.22
CA SER A 406 -10.50 12.19 24.94
C SER A 406 -10.53 12.57 23.46
N LEU A 407 -10.72 11.63 22.54
CA LEU A 407 -10.92 11.93 21.12
C LEU A 407 -12.19 12.77 20.92
N CYS A 408 -13.30 12.38 21.54
CA CYS A 408 -14.56 13.11 21.44
C CYS A 408 -14.43 14.54 21.99
N GLN A 409 -13.75 14.70 23.12
CA GLN A 409 -13.47 16.02 23.70
C GLN A 409 -12.55 16.87 22.83
N TRP A 410 -11.47 16.28 22.30
CA TRP A 410 -10.53 16.98 21.41
C TRP A 410 -11.15 17.39 20.08
N LEU A 411 -12.12 16.60 19.62
CA LEU A 411 -12.94 16.97 18.49
C LEU A 411 -13.83 18.15 18.87
N ASP A 412 -14.46 18.20 20.04
CA ASP A 412 -15.43 19.24 20.40
C ASP A 412 -15.03 20.67 19.96
N GLY A 413 -15.94 21.37 19.27
CA GLY A 413 -15.67 22.67 18.62
C GLY A 413 -14.92 22.68 17.27
N LYS A 414 -14.36 21.56 16.77
CA LYS A 414 -13.71 21.49 15.44
C LYS A 414 -14.68 21.16 14.29
N LEU A 415 -14.64 21.96 13.21
CA LEU A 415 -15.54 21.79 12.05
C LEU A 415 -15.17 20.62 11.11
N HIS A 416 -13.89 20.24 11.03
CA HIS A 416 -13.35 19.39 9.95
C HIS A 416 -12.95 17.94 10.35
N GLY A 417 -13.28 17.49 11.56
CA GLY A 417 -12.98 16.11 11.97
C GLY A 417 -11.46 15.81 12.09
N ILE A 418 -11.07 14.55 11.85
CA ILE A 418 -9.66 14.13 11.78
C ILE A 418 -9.17 14.26 10.33
N ASP A 419 -8.29 15.21 10.06
CA ASP A 419 -7.76 15.50 8.72
C ASP A 419 -6.86 14.35 8.18
N ASP A 420 -6.03 13.75 9.03
CA ASP A 420 -5.11 12.68 8.64
C ASP A 420 -5.81 11.31 8.53
N SER A 421 -5.72 10.71 7.34
CA SER A 421 -6.37 9.41 7.05
C SER A 421 -5.87 8.26 7.93
N THR A 422 -4.59 8.24 8.31
CA THR A 422 -4.02 7.15 9.11
C THR A 422 -4.40 7.27 10.58
N THR A 423 -4.49 8.50 11.10
CA THR A 423 -5.07 8.78 12.41
C THR A 423 -6.55 8.41 12.47
N ARG A 424 -7.31 8.72 11.42
CA ARG A 424 -8.73 8.38 11.34
C ARG A 424 -8.98 6.88 11.32
N ASP A 425 -8.24 6.14 10.50
CA ASP A 425 -8.33 4.68 10.45
C ASP A 425 -7.93 4.04 11.78
N GLY A 426 -6.91 4.58 12.46
CA GLY A 426 -6.52 4.17 13.80
C GLY A 426 -7.64 4.36 14.83
N ALA A 427 -8.31 5.52 14.81
CA ALA A 427 -9.49 5.77 15.64
C ALA A 427 -10.63 4.79 15.36
N ALA A 428 -10.89 4.48 14.09
CA ALA A 428 -11.87 3.47 13.71
C ALA A 428 -11.51 2.07 14.25
N LYS A 429 -10.24 1.65 14.16
CA LYS A 429 -9.79 0.37 14.76
C LYS A 429 -10.01 0.34 16.27
N MET A 430 -9.71 1.44 16.97
CA MET A 430 -9.96 1.53 18.42
C MET A 430 -11.44 1.42 18.74
N LEU A 431 -12.31 2.08 17.98
CA LEU A 431 -13.76 1.97 18.13
C LEU A 431 -14.23 0.52 17.98
N ALA A 432 -13.86 -0.17 16.90
CA ALA A 432 -14.27 -1.56 16.71
C ALA A 432 -13.84 -2.47 17.88
N ARG A 433 -12.59 -2.33 18.35
CA ARG A 433 -12.09 -3.08 19.52
C ARG A 433 -12.85 -2.73 20.80
N ALA A 434 -13.16 -1.46 21.02
CA ALA A 434 -13.93 -1.02 22.18
C ALA A 434 -15.37 -1.55 22.15
N LEU A 435 -16.00 -1.63 20.97
CA LEU A 435 -17.32 -2.23 20.82
C LEU A 435 -17.31 -3.72 21.16
N ASP A 436 -16.32 -4.47 20.69
CA ASP A 436 -16.18 -5.90 20.98
C ASP A 436 -15.95 -6.18 22.47
N GLN A 437 -15.26 -5.29 23.20
CA GLN A 437 -14.91 -5.50 24.61
C GLN A 437 -15.96 -5.02 25.60
N GLN A 438 -16.58 -3.86 25.34
CA GLN A 438 -17.42 -3.14 26.33
C GLN A 438 -18.64 -2.46 25.71
N GLY A 439 -18.89 -2.63 24.40
CA GLY A 439 -20.03 -1.99 23.73
C GLY A 439 -21.40 -2.43 24.27
N ASP A 440 -21.48 -3.61 24.89
CA ASP A 440 -22.70 -4.13 25.51
C ASP A 440 -22.98 -3.57 26.91
N GLU A 441 -21.99 -2.94 27.57
CA GLU A 441 -22.10 -2.44 28.94
C GLU A 441 -22.08 -0.90 29.02
N ILE A 442 -21.57 -0.24 27.98
CA ILE A 442 -21.43 1.21 27.94
C ILE A 442 -22.79 1.94 27.90
N GLU A 443 -22.82 3.14 28.51
CA GLU A 443 -23.96 4.05 28.46
C GLU A 443 -24.23 4.54 27.02
N THR A 444 -25.51 4.70 26.68
CA THR A 444 -25.95 5.01 25.31
C THR A 444 -25.43 6.36 24.85
N GLU A 445 -25.37 7.35 25.73
CA GLU A 445 -24.89 8.71 25.48
C GLU A 445 -23.40 8.72 25.12
N ARG A 446 -22.60 7.90 25.80
CA ARG A 446 -21.17 7.76 25.55
C ARG A 446 -20.90 6.99 24.26
N LEU A 447 -21.64 5.89 24.02
CA LEU A 447 -21.60 5.14 22.77
C LEU A 447 -21.98 6.03 21.57
N TYR A 448 -23.02 6.84 21.71
CA TYR A 448 -23.41 7.82 20.70
C TYR A 448 -22.27 8.78 20.38
N ALA A 449 -21.59 9.34 21.41
CA ALA A 449 -20.49 10.27 21.21
C ALA A 449 -19.34 9.64 20.40
N TRP A 450 -18.97 8.40 20.72
CA TRP A 450 -17.92 7.67 19.99
C TRP A 450 -18.29 7.42 18.53
N LEU A 451 -19.51 6.95 18.27
CA LEU A 451 -19.98 6.68 16.91
C LEU A 451 -20.09 7.97 16.10
N ALA A 452 -20.67 9.03 16.67
CA ALA A 452 -20.79 10.35 16.03
C ALA A 452 -19.42 10.98 15.71
N ALA A 453 -18.40 10.73 16.54
CA ALA A 453 -17.06 11.24 16.33
C ALA A 453 -16.34 10.60 15.13
N ILE A 454 -16.63 9.33 14.83
CA ILE A 454 -15.80 8.50 13.93
C ILE A 454 -16.56 8.05 12.68
N MET A 455 -17.80 7.58 12.81
CA MET A 455 -18.58 7.00 11.69
C MET A 455 -18.81 7.94 10.51
N PRO A 456 -19.13 9.24 10.69
CA PRO A 456 -19.32 10.16 9.56
C PRO A 456 -18.08 10.32 8.67
N TRP A 457 -16.91 9.94 9.18
CA TRP A 457 -15.62 10.05 8.50
C TRP A 457 -15.11 8.69 8.01
N MET A 458 -15.80 7.60 8.36
CA MET A 458 -15.43 6.28 7.85
C MET A 458 -15.64 6.25 6.34
N PRO A 459 -14.66 5.76 5.58
CA PRO A 459 -14.83 5.61 4.14
C PRO A 459 -16.00 4.66 3.87
N SER A 460 -16.91 5.06 2.96
CA SER A 460 -17.94 4.17 2.42
C SER A 460 -17.29 2.98 1.70
N GLU A 461 -18.04 1.89 1.44
CA GLU A 461 -17.53 0.77 0.61
C GLU A 461 -16.93 1.26 -0.72
N SER A 462 -17.49 2.31 -1.32
CA SER A 462 -16.94 2.97 -2.52
C SER A 462 -15.66 3.78 -2.29
N ASP A 463 -15.44 4.34 -1.10
CA ASP A 463 -14.20 5.07 -0.74
C ASP A 463 -13.09 4.12 -0.28
N LEU A 464 -13.47 2.93 0.24
CA LEU A 464 -12.57 1.86 0.64
C LEU A 464 -11.82 1.27 -0.56
N ASP A 465 -12.42 1.24 -1.76
CA ASP A 465 -11.74 0.78 -2.97
C ASP A 465 -10.63 1.73 -3.43
N LEU A 466 -10.85 3.05 -3.37
CA LEU A 466 -9.82 4.06 -3.69
C LEU A 466 -8.72 4.09 -2.60
N SER A 467 -9.09 3.88 -1.33
CA SER A 467 -8.15 3.85 -0.22
C SER A 467 -7.35 2.54 -0.15
N ARG A 468 -7.94 1.40 -0.56
CA ARG A 468 -7.24 0.12 -0.79
C ARG A 468 -6.22 0.26 -1.92
N GLN A 469 -6.57 0.96 -3.00
CA GLN A 469 -5.66 1.28 -4.11
C GLN A 469 -4.44 2.10 -3.67
N ILE A 470 -4.63 3.08 -2.77
CA ILE A 470 -3.54 3.96 -2.28
C ILE A 470 -2.70 3.30 -1.17
N ARG A 471 -3.24 2.35 -0.39
CA ARG A 471 -2.53 1.75 0.78
C ARG A 471 -1.77 0.46 0.48
N LEU A 472 -2.26 -0.38 -0.45
CA LEU A 472 -1.46 -1.47 -1.03
C LEU A 472 -0.17 -0.93 -1.69
N HIS A 473 -0.20 0.32 -2.14
CA HIS A 473 0.95 1.06 -2.67
C HIS A 473 2.08 1.34 -1.66
N VAL A 474 1.86 1.17 -0.35
CA VAL A 474 2.74 1.68 0.71
C VAL A 474 3.35 0.59 1.59
N GLY A 475 3.16 -0.69 1.24
CA GLY A 475 3.73 -1.82 1.99
C GLY A 475 3.09 -2.07 3.36
N VAL A 476 1.89 -1.53 3.62
CA VAL A 476 1.05 -1.98 4.74
C VAL A 476 0.40 -3.28 4.30
N SER A 477 0.95 -4.42 4.74
CA SER A 477 0.64 -5.77 4.25
C SER A 477 -0.77 -6.27 4.55
N THR A 478 -1.56 -5.51 5.30
CA THR A 478 -2.93 -5.86 5.67
C THR A 478 -3.89 -4.97 4.88
N PRO A 479 -4.81 -5.53 4.06
CA PRO A 479 -5.94 -4.75 3.58
C PRO A 479 -6.62 -4.15 4.83
N PRO A 480 -7.13 -2.90 4.76
CA PRO A 480 -7.91 -2.40 5.87
C PRO A 480 -8.98 -3.45 6.12
N GLU A 481 -8.97 -4.02 7.33
CA GLU A 481 -10.16 -4.67 7.84
C GLU A 481 -11.29 -3.69 7.55
N ASP A 482 -12.38 -4.18 6.98
CA ASP A 482 -13.52 -3.32 6.76
C ASP A 482 -14.14 -3.00 8.11
N ILE A 483 -13.49 -2.06 8.81
CA ILE A 483 -13.80 -1.65 10.17
C ILE A 483 -15.21 -1.04 10.17
N GLY A 484 -15.58 -0.33 9.10
CA GLY A 484 -16.94 0.10 8.85
C GLY A 484 -17.89 -1.10 8.89
N SER A 485 -17.66 -2.13 8.07
CA SER A 485 -18.48 -3.34 8.09
C SER A 485 -18.47 -4.06 9.45
N LYS A 486 -17.37 -4.06 10.20
CA LYS A 486 -17.33 -4.63 11.56
C LYS A 486 -18.22 -3.86 12.53
N VAL A 487 -18.18 -2.53 12.52
CA VAL A 487 -19.04 -1.69 13.36
C VAL A 487 -20.51 -1.88 12.97
N HIS A 488 -20.83 -1.89 11.68
CA HIS A 488 -22.20 -2.16 11.21
C HIS A 488 -22.66 -3.58 11.54
N ALA A 489 -21.80 -4.59 11.45
CA ALA A 489 -22.12 -5.96 11.86
C ALA A 489 -22.37 -6.05 13.38
N TRP A 490 -21.55 -5.39 14.19
CA TRP A 490 -21.73 -5.34 15.64
C TRP A 490 -23.08 -4.72 16.03
N LEU A 491 -23.47 -3.63 15.36
CA LEU A 491 -24.79 -2.98 15.54
C LEU A 491 -25.93 -3.89 15.07
N ARG A 492 -25.80 -4.53 13.91
CA ARG A 492 -26.79 -5.46 13.35
C ARG A 492 -27.13 -6.59 14.30
N ASP A 493 -26.14 -7.13 15.00
CA ASP A 493 -26.33 -8.23 15.94
C ASP A 493 -26.98 -7.78 17.27
N ARG A 494 -27.21 -6.47 17.46
CA ARG A 494 -27.69 -5.85 18.72
C ARG A 494 -28.84 -4.88 18.50
N PRO A 495 -30.04 -5.39 18.16
CA PRO A 495 -31.20 -4.56 17.82
C PRO A 495 -31.64 -3.62 18.96
N ASP A 496 -31.51 -4.04 20.22
CA ASP A 496 -31.85 -3.20 21.38
C ASP A 496 -30.88 -2.01 21.53
N ARG A 497 -29.60 -2.21 21.23
CA ARG A 497 -28.60 -1.14 21.21
C ARG A 497 -28.83 -0.17 20.06
N GLN A 498 -29.22 -0.68 18.88
CA GLN A 498 -29.65 0.18 17.77
C GLN A 498 -30.85 1.05 18.17
N LYS A 499 -31.88 0.45 18.79
CA LYS A 499 -33.06 1.17 19.29
C LYS A 499 -32.68 2.27 20.29
N ALA A 500 -31.82 1.95 21.26
CA ALA A 500 -31.35 2.93 22.25
C ALA A 500 -30.59 4.09 21.60
N LEU A 501 -29.67 3.81 20.67
CA LEU A 501 -28.92 4.83 19.94
C LEU A 501 -29.80 5.72 19.08
N ILE A 502 -30.82 5.15 18.45
CA ILE A 502 -31.79 5.89 17.63
C ILE A 502 -32.61 6.83 18.52
N LEU A 503 -33.07 6.39 19.69
CA LEU A 503 -33.73 7.27 20.65
C LEU A 503 -32.82 8.41 21.10
N GLU A 504 -31.53 8.14 21.30
CA GLU A 504 -30.56 9.16 21.69
C GLU A 504 -30.27 10.18 20.57
N ILE A 505 -30.11 9.72 19.32
CA ILE A 505 -30.02 10.59 18.13
C ILE A 505 -31.22 11.53 18.10
N VAL A 506 -32.42 10.97 18.25
CA VAL A 506 -33.68 11.70 18.18
C VAL A 506 -33.76 12.72 19.33
N ARG A 507 -33.48 12.34 20.57
CA ARG A 507 -33.48 13.26 21.74
C ARG A 507 -32.59 14.49 21.53
N ARG A 508 -31.38 14.31 20.98
CA ARG A 508 -30.43 15.42 20.75
C ARG A 508 -30.81 16.35 19.61
N GLN A 509 -31.63 15.87 18.67
CA GLN A 509 -32.17 16.72 17.59
C GLN A 509 -33.27 17.67 18.09
N ASP A 510 -33.90 17.36 19.22
CA ASP A 510 -34.95 18.18 19.86
C ASP A 510 -34.38 19.38 20.66
N ASP A 511 -33.18 19.25 21.23
CA ASP A 511 -32.50 20.33 21.98
C ASP A 511 -31.92 21.42 21.07
N HIS A 512 -31.80 21.16 19.77
CA HIS A 512 -31.37 22.13 18.77
C HIS A 512 -32.57 22.58 17.95
N ASP A 513 -33.07 23.77 18.25
CA ASP A 513 -34.19 24.49 17.61
C ASP A 513 -33.94 24.88 16.13
N ILE A 514 -33.28 24.01 15.35
CA ILE A 514 -32.82 24.28 13.99
C ILE A 514 -33.51 23.30 13.03
N ILE A 515 -34.49 23.86 12.32
CA ILE A 515 -35.01 23.36 11.05
C ILE A 515 -33.82 23.17 10.10
N PHE A 516 -33.33 21.93 9.94
CA PHE A 516 -32.39 21.64 8.86
C PHE A 516 -33.17 21.35 7.57
N PRO A 517 -32.98 22.15 6.50
CA PRO A 517 -33.46 21.80 5.19
C PRO A 517 -32.69 20.56 4.72
N THR A 518 -33.40 19.62 4.11
CA THR A 518 -32.96 18.31 3.59
C THR A 518 -31.83 18.35 2.54
N ASP A 519 -31.12 19.48 2.36
CA ASP A 519 -30.15 19.71 1.27
C ASP A 519 -28.82 20.38 1.69
N SER A 520 -28.48 20.53 2.99
CA SER A 520 -27.20 21.14 3.38
C SER A 520 -26.10 20.14 3.73
N VAL A 521 -25.06 20.11 2.90
CA VAL A 521 -23.82 19.32 2.95
C VAL A 521 -22.89 19.70 4.14
N PHE A 522 -23.38 20.33 5.22
CA PHE A 522 -22.49 20.93 6.25
C PHE A 522 -22.90 20.70 7.71
N SER A 523 -23.45 19.52 8.04
CA SER A 523 -23.55 19.05 9.43
C SER A 523 -22.62 17.84 9.61
N THR A 524 -21.31 18.09 9.70
CA THR A 524 -20.25 17.05 9.72
C THR A 524 -20.06 16.33 11.07
N ARG A 525 -21.05 16.36 11.98
CA ARG A 525 -20.90 15.78 13.34
C ARG A 525 -22.07 14.99 13.90
N SER A 526 -23.20 14.91 13.22
CA SER A 526 -24.36 14.20 13.75
C SER A 526 -24.36 12.79 13.20
N LEU A 527 -24.31 11.79 14.09
CA LEU A 527 -24.66 10.42 13.77
C LEU A 527 -26.12 10.40 13.32
N THR A 528 -26.39 9.91 12.11
CA THR A 528 -27.75 9.83 11.59
C THR A 528 -28.38 8.47 11.91
N VAL A 529 -29.71 8.41 11.83
CA VAL A 529 -30.46 7.16 11.98
C VAL A 529 -30.08 6.17 10.87
N ASP A 530 -29.81 6.66 9.66
CA ASP A 530 -29.38 5.83 8.52
C ASP A 530 -28.00 5.19 8.78
N ASP A 531 -27.08 5.92 9.43
CA ASP A 531 -25.77 5.38 9.78
C ASP A 531 -25.86 4.21 10.79
N VAL A 532 -26.81 4.25 11.73
CA VAL A 532 -27.00 3.18 12.74
C VAL A 532 -27.74 1.96 12.18
N LEU A 533 -28.62 2.18 11.19
CA LEU A 533 -29.53 1.16 10.65
C LEU A 533 -28.98 0.34 9.47
N ALA A 534 -27.80 0.68 8.93
CA ALA A 534 -27.26 0.15 7.68
C ALA A 534 -27.59 -1.35 7.39
N ASP A 535 -28.04 -1.63 6.16
CA ASP A 535 -28.34 -2.95 5.52
C ASP A 535 -29.18 -4.00 6.28
N ALA A 536 -29.57 -3.76 7.53
CA ALA A 536 -30.33 -4.69 8.35
C ALA A 536 -31.20 -3.94 9.38
N PRO A 537 -32.37 -3.42 8.97
CA PRO A 537 -33.32 -2.81 9.91
C PRO A 537 -33.83 -3.85 10.91
N VAL A 538 -34.06 -3.44 12.15
CA VAL A 538 -34.72 -4.32 13.14
C VAL A 538 -36.07 -4.76 12.59
N ALA A 539 -36.41 -6.05 12.69
CA ALA A 539 -37.60 -6.61 12.05
C ALA A 539 -38.92 -5.93 12.49
N ASP A 540 -38.98 -5.39 13.71
CA ASP A 540 -40.10 -4.65 14.27
C ASP A 540 -39.89 -3.12 14.24
N PHE A 541 -38.83 -2.62 13.59
CA PHE A 541 -38.39 -1.22 13.66
C PHE A 541 -39.51 -0.25 13.35
N ALA A 542 -40.26 -0.46 12.27
CA ALA A 542 -41.34 0.44 11.86
C ALA A 542 -42.47 0.50 12.90
N CYS A 543 -42.87 -0.65 13.47
CA CYS A 543 -43.89 -0.74 14.51
C CYS A 543 -43.43 -0.10 15.82
N TRP A 544 -42.24 -0.47 16.29
CA TRP A 544 -41.65 0.07 17.51
C TRP A 544 -41.42 1.58 17.40
N PHE A 545 -40.91 2.07 16.27
CA PHE A 545 -40.63 3.49 16.06
C PHE A 545 -41.92 4.32 15.99
N LEU A 546 -42.99 3.76 15.41
CA LEU A 546 -44.32 4.36 15.43
C LEU A 546 -44.92 4.39 16.85
N GLU A 547 -44.73 3.33 17.64
CA GLU A 547 -45.16 3.29 19.04
C GLU A 547 -44.43 4.33 19.91
N GLN A 548 -43.13 4.57 19.65
CA GLN A 548 -42.39 5.66 20.30
C GLN A 548 -42.85 7.04 19.83
N ALA A 549 -43.18 7.23 18.55
CA ALA A 549 -43.76 8.48 18.06
C ALA A 549 -45.09 8.78 18.77
N VAL A 550 -45.95 7.76 18.92
CA VAL A 550 -47.22 7.87 19.65
C VAL A 550 -47.00 8.18 21.13
N SER A 551 -46.05 7.53 21.81
CA SER A 551 -45.78 7.81 23.22
C SER A 551 -45.26 9.23 23.46
N LEU A 552 -44.56 9.80 22.48
CA LEU A 552 -43.98 11.15 22.54
C LEU A 552 -44.92 12.24 22.01
N SER A 553 -46.05 11.91 21.39
CA SER A 553 -46.89 12.89 20.68
C SER A 553 -47.45 14.00 21.57
N GLU A 554 -47.75 13.70 22.83
CA GLU A 554 -48.29 14.67 23.79
C GLU A 554 -47.20 15.50 24.46
N SER A 555 -46.04 14.90 24.72
CA SER A 555 -44.95 15.55 25.47
C SER A 555 -43.97 16.31 24.57
N ARG A 556 -43.75 15.84 23.33
CA ARG A 556 -42.78 16.35 22.35
C ARG A 556 -43.31 16.19 20.92
N PRO A 557 -44.32 16.99 20.52
CA PRO A 557 -45.03 16.79 19.25
C PRO A 557 -44.14 16.95 18.01
N GLN A 558 -43.19 17.90 18.00
CA GLN A 558 -42.26 18.09 16.87
C GLN A 558 -41.37 16.86 16.65
N LEU A 559 -40.92 16.26 17.74
CA LEU A 559 -40.07 15.07 17.74
C LEU A 559 -40.82 13.83 17.26
N ALA A 560 -42.04 13.65 17.77
CA ALA A 560 -42.96 12.60 17.35
C ALA A 560 -43.25 12.68 15.84
N CYS A 561 -43.45 13.89 15.32
CA CYS A 561 -43.61 14.16 13.89
C CYS A 561 -42.37 13.76 13.08
N GLU A 562 -41.17 14.12 13.52
CA GLU A 562 -39.92 13.74 12.83
C GLU A 562 -39.68 12.22 12.84
N MET A 563 -39.99 11.55 13.94
CA MET A 563 -39.98 10.08 14.01
C MET A 563 -40.98 9.49 13.00
N LEU A 564 -42.20 10.03 12.91
CA LEU A 564 -43.19 9.61 11.91
C LEU A 564 -42.66 9.77 10.48
N ARG A 565 -41.96 10.87 10.15
CA ARG A 565 -41.35 11.07 8.81
C ARG A 565 -40.37 9.95 8.44
N ARG A 566 -39.65 9.41 9.43
CA ARG A 566 -38.58 8.41 9.26
C ARG A 566 -39.02 6.95 9.40
N THR A 567 -40.27 6.67 9.80
CA THR A 567 -40.84 5.29 9.86
C THR A 567 -40.91 4.54 8.51
N GLY A 568 -40.50 5.17 7.40
CA GLY A 568 -40.58 4.59 6.06
C GLY A 568 -41.97 4.65 5.43
N VAL A 569 -42.97 5.21 6.14
CA VAL A 569 -44.30 5.48 5.60
C VAL A 569 -44.20 6.44 4.41
N ALA A 570 -43.30 7.43 4.43
CA ALA A 570 -43.02 8.25 3.26
C ALA A 570 -42.47 7.43 2.07
N ARG A 571 -41.59 6.44 2.30
CA ARG A 571 -41.01 5.59 1.23
C ARG A 571 -42.04 4.65 0.58
N ARG A 572 -42.98 4.09 1.34
CA ARG A 572 -44.04 3.20 0.81
C ARG A 572 -45.26 3.96 0.30
N VAL A 573 -45.67 5.03 0.97
CA VAL A 573 -46.82 5.84 0.52
C VAL A 573 -46.54 6.51 -0.81
N LEU A 574 -45.30 6.90 -1.10
CA LEU A 574 -44.94 7.40 -2.42
C LEU A 574 -45.09 6.34 -3.55
N ALA A 575 -45.01 5.04 -3.24
CA ALA A 575 -45.24 3.96 -4.21
C ALA A 575 -46.74 3.70 -4.47
N ASP A 576 -47.60 3.99 -3.49
CA ASP A 576 -49.06 3.80 -3.54
C ASP A 576 -49.84 5.09 -3.87
N LEU A 577 -49.15 6.18 -4.22
CA LEU A 577 -49.82 7.44 -4.58
C LEU A 577 -50.69 7.28 -5.85
N PRO A 578 -51.93 7.83 -5.85
CA PRO A 578 -52.75 7.88 -7.06
C PRO A 578 -52.07 8.69 -8.18
N ASP A 579 -52.31 8.31 -9.44
CA ASP A 579 -51.54 8.73 -10.64
C ASP A 579 -51.30 10.25 -10.78
N HIS A 580 -52.17 11.09 -10.21
CA HIS A 580 -52.03 12.55 -10.27
C HIS A 580 -50.96 13.13 -9.33
N LEU A 581 -50.47 12.35 -8.34
CA LEU A 581 -49.36 12.73 -7.45
C LEU A 581 -48.03 12.04 -7.83
N ARG A 582 -48.04 11.11 -8.81
CA ARG A 582 -46.81 10.54 -9.41
C ARG A 582 -45.96 11.57 -10.15
N SER A 583 -46.54 12.68 -10.63
CA SER A 583 -45.75 13.74 -11.27
C SER A 583 -44.74 14.40 -10.33
N THR A 584 -45.01 14.38 -9.01
CA THR A 584 -44.09 14.85 -7.97
C THR A 584 -43.02 13.82 -7.59
N TRP A 585 -43.26 12.52 -7.86
CA TRP A 585 -42.27 11.46 -7.69
C TRP A 585 -41.06 11.68 -8.62
N ASP A 586 -41.28 12.25 -9.81
CA ASP A 586 -40.27 12.61 -10.81
C ASP A 586 -39.32 13.74 -10.42
N GLU A 587 -39.62 14.46 -9.33
CA GLU A 587 -38.83 15.61 -8.87
C GLU A 587 -37.95 15.30 -7.63
N LEU A 588 -38.01 14.07 -7.09
CA LEU A 588 -37.18 13.64 -5.95
C LEU A 588 -35.71 13.35 -6.36
N PRO A 589 -34.71 13.65 -5.50
CA PRO A 589 -33.30 13.32 -5.75
C PRO A 589 -33.06 11.82 -6.00
N ASP A 590 -32.23 11.50 -6.99
CA ASP A 590 -31.98 10.14 -7.52
C ASP A 590 -31.62 9.09 -6.45
N ARG A 591 -30.95 9.50 -5.36
CA ARG A 591 -30.56 8.59 -4.26
C ARG A 591 -31.76 8.01 -3.51
N LEU A 592 -32.87 8.75 -3.40
CA LEU A 592 -34.09 8.28 -2.73
C LEU A 592 -34.92 7.36 -3.63
N ARG A 593 -34.86 7.54 -4.95
CA ARG A 593 -35.49 6.67 -5.96
C ARG A 593 -34.81 5.32 -6.10
N MET A 594 -33.48 5.33 -6.23
CA MET A 594 -32.71 4.09 -6.38
C MET A 594 -32.85 3.15 -5.17
N ALA A 595 -32.95 3.71 -3.96
CA ALA A 595 -33.20 2.94 -2.75
C ALA A 595 -34.57 2.24 -2.75
N ALA A 596 -35.58 2.80 -3.44
CA ALA A 596 -36.91 2.22 -3.56
C ALA A 596 -37.05 1.24 -4.74
N GLU A 597 -36.35 1.49 -5.85
CA GLU A 597 -36.42 0.65 -7.06
C GLU A 597 -35.61 -0.65 -6.95
N SER A 598 -34.57 -0.66 -6.10
CA SER A 598 -33.76 -1.87 -5.82
C SER A 598 -34.54 -3.00 -5.13
N ASP A 599 -35.74 -2.73 -4.61
CA ASP A 599 -36.56 -3.68 -3.85
C ASP A 599 -37.55 -4.46 -4.74
N GLN A 600 -37.76 -4.06 -6.00
CA GLN A 600 -38.79 -4.65 -6.88
C GLN A 600 -38.28 -5.60 -7.96
N GLY A 601 -36.97 -5.80 -8.10
CA GLY A 601 -36.48 -6.61 -9.22
C GLY A 601 -35.09 -7.16 -9.08
N SER A 602 -34.92 -8.25 -8.32
CA SER A 602 -34.01 -9.38 -8.63
C SER A 602 -34.13 -10.48 -7.56
N LYS A 603 -34.07 -11.74 -8.03
CA LYS A 603 -34.05 -13.06 -7.34
C LYS A 603 -34.07 -13.13 -5.80
N PRO A 604 -34.78 -14.12 -5.21
CA PRO A 604 -35.00 -14.25 -3.77
C PRO A 604 -33.72 -14.68 -3.04
N THR A 605 -32.88 -13.72 -2.66
CA THR A 605 -31.87 -13.91 -1.62
C THR A 605 -32.46 -13.40 -0.30
N THR A 606 -32.90 -14.35 0.53
CA THR A 606 -33.05 -14.31 1.99
C THR A 606 -32.76 -12.98 2.72
N ARG A 607 -33.54 -11.93 2.45
CA ARG A 607 -33.85 -10.88 3.44
C ARG A 607 -35.20 -11.24 4.06
N PRO A 608 -35.35 -11.21 5.40
CA PRO A 608 -36.64 -11.45 6.02
C PRO A 608 -37.61 -10.40 5.49
N GLN A 609 -38.77 -10.84 4.99
CA GLN A 609 -39.91 -9.98 4.69
C GLN A 609 -40.19 -9.16 5.96
N SER A 610 -39.75 -7.90 6.00
CA SER A 610 -40.15 -7.01 7.08
C SER A 610 -41.62 -6.68 6.86
N ASN A 611 -42.45 -7.00 7.86
CA ASN A 611 -43.84 -6.56 7.97
C ASN A 611 -43.88 -5.03 8.04
N GLY A 612 -43.64 -4.33 6.94
CA GLY A 612 -43.75 -2.87 6.92
C GLY A 612 -45.22 -2.47 7.01
N LEU A 613 -45.51 -1.48 7.86
CA LEU A 613 -46.83 -0.92 8.09
C LEU A 613 -47.43 -0.33 6.81
N THR A 614 -48.72 -0.57 6.59
CA THR A 614 -49.56 0.08 5.56
C THR A 614 -50.00 1.47 6.01
N LEU A 615 -50.39 2.35 5.06
CA LEU A 615 -50.93 3.68 5.39
C LEU A 615 -52.15 3.59 6.31
N ASP A 616 -53.00 2.59 6.12
CA ASP A 616 -54.19 2.36 6.95
C ASP A 616 -53.82 1.91 8.37
N GLU A 617 -52.82 1.05 8.52
CA GLU A 617 -52.30 0.66 9.85
C GLU A 617 -51.65 1.84 10.58
N VAL A 618 -50.97 2.74 9.85
CA VAL A 618 -50.40 3.97 10.42
C VAL A 618 -51.51 4.91 10.85
N ARG A 619 -52.48 5.19 9.98
CA ARG A 619 -53.67 6.02 10.30
C ARG A 619 -54.42 5.48 11.51
N SER A 620 -54.61 4.15 11.58
CA SER A 620 -55.26 3.51 12.72
C SER A 620 -54.49 3.65 14.03
N ARG A 621 -53.15 3.60 14.00
CA ARG A 621 -52.29 3.64 15.19
C ARG A 621 -52.03 5.06 15.69
N ILE A 622 -52.03 6.07 14.82
CA ILE A 622 -51.90 7.48 15.20
C ILE A 622 -53.26 8.15 15.47
N SER A 623 -54.37 7.45 15.22
CA SER A 623 -55.73 7.94 15.42
C SER A 623 -55.93 8.43 16.85
N GLY A 624 -56.32 9.70 17.01
CA GLY A 624 -56.51 10.35 18.31
C GLY A 624 -55.30 11.16 18.80
N TYR A 625 -54.19 11.18 18.05
CA TYR A 625 -53.00 11.96 18.36
C TYR A 625 -52.81 13.10 17.34
N TRP A 626 -53.52 14.22 17.58
CA TRP A 626 -53.62 15.36 16.64
C TRP A 626 -52.28 15.80 15.98
N PRO A 627 -51.16 15.96 16.71
CA PRO A 627 -49.90 16.39 16.09
C PRO A 627 -49.37 15.40 15.03
N LEU A 628 -49.54 14.10 15.28
CA LEU A 628 -49.12 13.06 14.35
C LEU A 628 -50.06 12.96 13.15
N GLU A 629 -51.37 13.13 13.36
CA GLU A 629 -52.36 13.21 12.28
C GLU A 629 -52.07 14.40 11.36
N GLU A 630 -51.83 15.59 11.92
CA GLU A 630 -51.47 16.80 11.16
C GLU A 630 -50.15 16.63 10.41
N CYS A 631 -49.14 16.01 11.02
CA CYS A 631 -47.88 15.72 10.33
C CYS A 631 -48.04 14.70 9.22
N LEU A 632 -48.86 13.67 9.40
CA LEU A 632 -49.14 12.71 8.33
C LEU A 632 -49.78 13.43 7.15
N GLU A 633 -50.79 14.27 7.38
CA GLU A 633 -51.43 15.05 6.32
C GLU A 633 -50.45 16.04 5.63
N SER A 634 -49.54 16.65 6.40
CA SER A 634 -48.47 17.51 5.84
C SER A 634 -47.47 16.73 4.97
N LEU A 635 -47.11 15.51 5.34
CA LEU A 635 -46.24 14.63 4.54
C LEU A 635 -46.90 14.16 3.25
N LEU A 636 -48.23 14.04 3.25
CA LEU A 636 -49.04 13.67 2.09
C LEU A 636 -49.32 14.87 1.18
N ALA A 637 -49.00 16.09 1.61
CA ALA A 637 -49.15 17.30 0.82
C ALA A 637 -48.01 17.45 -0.22
N PRO A 638 -48.29 18.01 -1.41
CA PRO A 638 -47.29 18.17 -2.48
C PRO A 638 -46.11 19.08 -2.07
N ILE A 639 -44.89 18.68 -2.43
CA ILE A 639 -43.62 19.32 -2.02
C ILE A 639 -43.47 20.75 -2.63
N PRO A 640 -43.08 21.79 -1.86
CA PRO A 640 -42.72 23.10 -2.39
C PRO A 640 -41.32 23.11 -3.04
N GLN A 641 -41.18 23.74 -4.21
CA GLN A 641 -39.91 23.84 -4.95
C GLN A 641 -38.78 24.53 -4.15
N PRO A 642 -37.50 24.10 -4.29
CA PRO A 642 -36.37 24.65 -3.52
C PRO A 642 -36.10 26.13 -3.80
N ASN A 643 -35.60 26.83 -2.78
CA ASN A 643 -35.50 28.29 -2.72
C ASN A 643 -34.47 28.87 -3.73
N ARG A 644 -34.97 29.47 -4.81
CA ARG A 644 -34.22 29.99 -5.99
C ARG A 644 -33.27 31.17 -5.73
N GLN A 645 -33.07 31.59 -4.47
CA GLN A 645 -32.37 32.84 -4.14
C GLN A 645 -30.90 32.70 -3.68
N HIS A 646 -30.33 31.49 -3.61
CA HIS A 646 -28.95 31.32 -3.15
C HIS A 646 -27.90 31.83 -4.18
N PRO A 647 -26.90 32.64 -3.80
CA PRO A 647 -25.97 33.30 -4.74
C PRO A 647 -25.19 32.36 -5.68
N LEU A 648 -24.80 31.18 -5.19
CA LEU A 648 -24.12 30.16 -6.01
C LEU A 648 -25.05 29.50 -7.03
N VAL A 649 -26.35 29.37 -6.72
CA VAL A 649 -27.38 28.81 -7.61
C VAL A 649 -27.66 29.82 -8.73
N LEU A 650 -27.88 31.09 -8.38
CA LEU A 650 -28.08 32.18 -9.34
C LEU A 650 -26.89 32.35 -10.31
N LYS A 651 -25.64 32.23 -9.81
CA LYS A 651 -24.43 32.29 -10.64
C LYS A 651 -24.33 31.11 -11.63
N ARG A 652 -24.71 29.90 -11.20
CA ARG A 652 -24.75 28.70 -12.06
C ARG A 652 -25.87 28.79 -13.10
N GLU A 653 -27.06 29.23 -12.71
CA GLU A 653 -28.19 29.45 -13.61
C GLU A 653 -27.90 30.52 -14.66
N ARG A 654 -27.22 31.62 -14.28
CA ARG A 654 -26.83 32.67 -15.22
C ARG A 654 -25.86 32.14 -16.27
N LYS A 655 -24.80 31.44 -15.85
CA LYS A 655 -23.83 30.81 -16.79
C LYS A 655 -24.50 29.77 -17.69
N ARG A 656 -25.44 28.98 -17.14
CA ARG A 656 -26.19 27.99 -17.93
C ARG A 656 -27.07 28.67 -18.97
N LYS A 657 -27.78 29.75 -18.63
CA LYS A 657 -28.58 30.54 -19.58
C LYS A 657 -27.71 31.17 -20.67
N GLU A 658 -26.60 31.80 -20.30
CA GLU A 658 -25.62 32.37 -21.25
C GLU A 658 -25.09 31.31 -22.23
N TRP A 659 -24.78 30.11 -21.73
CA TRP A 659 -24.36 28.99 -22.59
C TRP A 659 -25.49 28.47 -23.48
N ILE A 660 -26.72 28.29 -22.96
CA ILE A 660 -27.89 27.87 -23.78
C ILE A 660 -28.15 28.86 -24.91
N ASP A 661 -28.07 30.16 -24.65
CA ASP A 661 -28.27 31.19 -25.66
C ASP A 661 -27.18 31.14 -26.74
N TRP A 662 -25.94 30.85 -26.36
CA TRP A 662 -24.86 30.57 -27.32
C TRP A 662 -25.15 29.30 -28.14
N VAL A 663 -25.64 28.21 -27.52
CA VAL A 663 -26.05 26.99 -28.25
C VAL A 663 -27.19 27.26 -29.22
N ARG A 664 -28.17 28.10 -28.85
CA ARG A 664 -29.27 28.51 -29.75
C ARG A 664 -28.76 29.18 -31.02
N GLN A 665 -27.78 30.08 -30.88
CA GLN A 665 -27.14 30.75 -32.02
C GLN A 665 -26.40 29.76 -32.94
N HIS A 666 -25.92 28.64 -32.39
CA HIS A 666 -25.21 27.58 -33.12
C HIS A 666 -26.10 26.35 -33.41
N SER A 667 -27.41 26.41 -33.17
CA SER A 667 -28.33 25.27 -33.26
C SER A 667 -28.38 24.64 -34.66
N ALA A 668 -28.24 25.44 -35.71
CA ALA A 668 -28.17 24.95 -37.09
C ALA A 668 -26.90 24.10 -37.34
N ALA A 669 -25.76 24.50 -36.79
CA ALA A 669 -24.51 23.74 -36.88
C ALA A 669 -24.56 22.49 -35.98
N LEU A 670 -25.14 22.62 -34.77
CA LEU A 670 -25.38 21.52 -33.84
C LEU A 670 -26.17 20.39 -34.51
N GLY A 671 -27.32 20.71 -35.10
CA GLY A 671 -28.20 19.75 -35.76
C GLY A 671 -27.60 19.12 -37.02
N ARG A 672 -26.72 19.81 -37.74
CA ARG A 672 -26.01 19.24 -38.91
C ARG A 672 -24.81 18.37 -38.55
N GLY A 673 -24.36 18.35 -37.29
CA GLY A 673 -23.15 17.64 -36.89
C GLY A 673 -21.85 18.41 -37.20
N GLU A 674 -21.96 19.70 -37.57
CA GLU A 674 -20.85 20.56 -38.05
C GLU A 674 -20.32 21.52 -36.96
N GLY A 675 -20.88 21.48 -35.75
CA GLY A 675 -20.46 22.36 -34.65
C GLY A 675 -19.05 22.04 -34.10
N PRO A 676 -18.53 22.87 -33.19
CA PRO A 676 -17.26 22.61 -32.53
C PRO A 676 -17.35 21.39 -31.59
N PRO A 677 -16.32 20.54 -31.47
CA PRO A 677 -16.35 19.32 -30.65
C PRO A 677 -16.66 19.56 -29.17
N SER A 678 -16.25 20.70 -28.61
CA SER A 678 -16.53 21.08 -27.22
C SER A 678 -18.03 21.22 -26.93
N LEU A 679 -18.82 21.72 -27.89
CA LEU A 679 -20.27 21.80 -27.76
C LEU A 679 -20.89 20.42 -27.62
N TYR A 680 -20.50 19.47 -28.48
CA TYR A 680 -21.00 18.11 -28.40
C TYR A 680 -20.52 17.41 -27.13
N HIS A 681 -19.31 17.69 -26.66
CA HIS A 681 -18.77 17.14 -25.42
C HIS A 681 -19.66 17.47 -24.22
N ASP A 682 -20.07 18.73 -24.08
CA ASP A 682 -20.95 19.15 -22.98
C ASP A 682 -22.33 18.49 -23.05
N VAL A 683 -22.90 18.37 -24.26
CA VAL A 683 -24.18 17.66 -24.47
C VAL A 683 -24.04 16.17 -24.19
N ALA A 684 -22.94 15.53 -24.63
CA ALA A 684 -22.67 14.11 -24.41
C ALA A 684 -22.47 13.79 -22.93
N ARG A 685 -21.87 14.68 -22.14
CA ARG A 685 -21.75 14.53 -20.69
C ARG A 685 -23.12 14.48 -20.00
N ALA A 686 -24.10 15.26 -20.48
CA ALA A 686 -25.47 15.18 -19.98
C ALA A 686 -26.15 13.88 -20.46
N TYR A 687 -26.02 13.54 -21.75
CA TYR A 687 -26.57 12.32 -22.33
C TYR A 687 -26.11 11.06 -21.56
N LEU A 688 -24.80 10.91 -21.33
CA LEU A 688 -24.20 9.75 -20.68
C LEU A 688 -24.31 9.75 -19.14
N GLY A 689 -24.96 10.75 -18.53
CA GLY A 689 -25.14 10.83 -17.08
C GLY A 689 -23.89 11.24 -16.28
N VAL A 690 -22.80 11.62 -16.95
CA VAL A 690 -21.56 12.09 -16.32
C VAL A 690 -21.74 13.47 -15.66
N ASN A 691 -22.74 14.24 -16.09
CA ASN A 691 -23.02 15.56 -15.53
C ASN A 691 -24.01 15.50 -14.36
N ARG A 692 -23.52 15.65 -13.13
CA ARG A 692 -24.33 15.67 -11.89
C ARG A 692 -25.30 16.85 -11.76
N SER A 693 -25.27 17.82 -12.68
CA SER A 693 -26.13 19.02 -12.62
C SER A 693 -27.38 18.95 -13.52
N VAL A 694 -27.63 17.80 -14.16
CA VAL A 694 -28.82 17.55 -14.98
C VAL A 694 -29.59 16.36 -14.42
N SER A 695 -30.92 16.45 -14.46
CA SER A 695 -31.85 15.44 -13.96
C SER A 695 -32.45 14.64 -15.11
N GLY A 696 -32.76 13.36 -14.91
CA GLY A 696 -33.42 12.51 -15.90
C GLY A 696 -32.90 11.07 -15.91
N ASN A 697 -33.83 10.12 -15.94
CA ASN A 697 -33.53 8.69 -16.02
C ASN A 697 -33.18 8.27 -17.45
N THR A 698 -33.78 8.93 -18.44
CA THR A 698 -33.47 8.71 -19.86
C THR A 698 -32.49 9.75 -20.42
N PRO A 699 -31.65 9.40 -21.41
CA PRO A 699 -30.79 10.39 -22.07
C PRO A 699 -31.55 11.60 -22.63
N GLU A 700 -32.77 11.38 -23.11
CA GLU A 700 -33.68 12.40 -23.63
C GLU A 700 -34.14 13.36 -22.52
N GLU A 701 -34.47 12.84 -21.34
CA GLU A 701 -34.78 13.66 -20.15
C GLU A 701 -33.56 14.46 -19.68
N ARG A 702 -32.37 13.86 -19.66
CA ARG A 702 -31.14 14.57 -19.25
C ARG A 702 -30.78 15.71 -20.19
N ILE A 703 -30.93 15.51 -21.50
CA ILE A 703 -30.75 16.58 -22.49
C ILE A 703 -31.85 17.64 -22.36
N ARG A 704 -33.10 17.23 -22.15
CA ARG A 704 -34.22 18.17 -21.90
C ARG A 704 -33.97 19.01 -20.65
N SER A 705 -33.48 18.39 -19.58
CA SER A 705 -33.07 19.07 -18.36
C SER A 705 -31.94 20.05 -18.68
N LEU A 706 -30.86 19.62 -19.36
CA LEU A 706 -29.74 20.49 -19.77
C LEU A 706 -30.21 21.81 -20.39
N PHE A 707 -31.17 21.75 -21.32
CA PHE A 707 -31.74 22.89 -22.03
C PHE A 707 -32.98 23.53 -21.38
N LEU A 708 -33.21 23.31 -20.08
CA LEU A 708 -34.30 23.93 -19.31
C LEU A 708 -35.69 23.69 -19.93
N GLY A 709 -35.92 22.51 -20.50
CA GLY A 709 -37.19 22.12 -21.09
C GLY A 709 -37.40 22.52 -22.56
N ASP A 710 -36.40 23.12 -23.23
CA ASP A 710 -36.47 23.49 -24.65
C ASP A 710 -36.48 22.23 -25.55
N GLU A 711 -37.67 21.74 -25.87
CA GLU A 711 -37.84 20.50 -26.66
C GLU A 711 -37.22 20.59 -28.06
N LYS A 712 -37.30 21.77 -28.70
CA LYS A 712 -36.78 21.95 -30.06
C LYS A 712 -35.25 21.86 -30.05
N LEU A 713 -34.61 22.54 -29.09
CA LEU A 713 -33.15 22.49 -28.95
C LEU A 713 -32.66 21.11 -28.50
N SER A 714 -33.42 20.44 -27.64
CA SER A 714 -33.13 19.07 -27.18
C SER A 714 -33.14 18.07 -28.33
N ARG A 715 -34.16 18.14 -29.22
CA ARG A 715 -34.21 17.30 -30.43
C ARG A 715 -33.04 17.60 -31.37
N VAL A 716 -32.73 18.87 -31.60
CA VAL A 716 -31.57 19.30 -32.42
C VAL A 716 -30.25 18.78 -31.85
N ALA A 717 -30.10 18.76 -30.52
CA ALA A 717 -28.90 18.26 -29.85
C ALA A 717 -28.75 16.74 -29.98
N LEU A 718 -29.82 15.97 -29.79
CA LEU A 718 -29.86 14.52 -30.01
C LEU A 718 -29.53 14.17 -31.46
N ASP A 719 -30.16 14.86 -32.40
CA ASP A 719 -29.91 14.72 -33.84
C ASP A 719 -28.46 15.09 -34.20
N GLY A 720 -27.88 16.07 -33.53
CA GLY A 720 -26.47 16.43 -33.64
C GLY A 720 -25.54 15.32 -33.14
N LEU A 721 -25.82 14.74 -31.97
CA LEU A 721 -25.06 13.62 -31.40
C LEU A 721 -25.08 12.41 -32.33
N ARG A 722 -26.25 12.03 -32.89
CA ARG A 722 -26.35 10.91 -33.86
C ARG A 722 -25.43 11.07 -35.07
N ARG A 723 -25.18 12.31 -35.50
CA ARG A 723 -24.31 12.60 -36.66
C ARG A 723 -22.82 12.58 -36.29
N MET A 724 -22.45 12.55 -35.02
CA MET A 724 -21.05 12.55 -34.59
C MET A 724 -20.28 11.32 -35.08
N ALA A 725 -20.93 10.15 -35.15
CA ALA A 725 -20.31 8.93 -35.68
C ALA A 725 -19.90 9.03 -37.16
N ARG A 726 -20.48 10.00 -37.91
CA ARG A 726 -20.28 10.17 -39.36
C ARG A 726 -19.37 11.35 -39.73
N ARG A 727 -18.78 12.00 -38.73
CA ARG A 727 -17.85 13.12 -38.96
C ARG A 727 -16.56 12.65 -39.62
N THR A 728 -16.07 13.44 -40.56
CA THR A 728 -14.83 13.14 -41.30
C THR A 728 -13.57 13.54 -40.55
N ASP A 729 -13.68 14.39 -39.53
CA ASP A 729 -12.57 14.93 -38.73
C ASP A 729 -12.36 14.19 -37.39
N LEU A 730 -12.93 12.99 -37.25
CA LEU A 730 -12.78 12.19 -36.04
C LEU A 730 -11.32 11.70 -35.89
N PRO A 731 -10.72 11.86 -34.69
CA PRO A 731 -9.34 11.45 -34.45
C PRO A 731 -9.19 9.93 -34.55
N THR A 732 -8.06 9.48 -35.08
CA THR A 732 -7.65 8.07 -35.05
C THR A 732 -7.34 7.61 -33.62
N LEU A 733 -7.28 6.29 -33.39
CA LEU A 733 -6.84 5.75 -32.11
C LEU A 733 -5.46 6.29 -31.70
N ASP A 734 -4.53 6.38 -32.65
CA ASP A 734 -3.16 6.85 -32.36
C ASP A 734 -3.14 8.35 -31.99
N GLU A 735 -4.00 9.18 -32.59
CA GLU A 735 -4.17 10.58 -32.20
C GLU A 735 -4.82 10.73 -30.82
N LEU A 736 -5.80 9.87 -30.49
CA LEU A 736 -6.42 9.84 -29.17
C LEU A 736 -5.40 9.45 -28.09
N VAL A 737 -4.61 8.40 -28.33
CA VAL A 737 -3.56 7.95 -27.42
C VAL A 737 -2.49 9.03 -27.26
N ARG A 738 -2.09 9.72 -28.33
CA ARG A 738 -1.12 10.82 -28.27
C ARG A 738 -1.62 12.01 -27.45
N LEU A 739 -2.89 12.39 -27.61
CA LEU A 739 -3.48 13.45 -26.79
C LEU A 739 -3.50 13.06 -25.31
N ASP A 740 -3.84 11.80 -25.03
CA ASP A 740 -3.79 11.27 -23.67
C ASP A 740 -2.34 11.23 -23.14
N GLU A 741 -1.33 10.87 -23.95
CA GLU A 741 0.09 10.96 -23.60
C GLU A 741 0.51 12.39 -23.19
N GLU A 742 -0.04 13.41 -23.85
CA GLU A 742 0.14 14.84 -23.52
C GLU A 742 -0.66 15.30 -22.29
N GLY A 743 -1.43 14.41 -21.64
CA GLY A 743 -2.29 14.75 -20.50
C GLY A 743 -3.55 15.52 -20.89
N ARG A 744 -3.94 15.49 -22.17
CA ARG A 744 -5.08 16.22 -22.73
C ARG A 744 -6.22 15.25 -23.06
N VAL A 745 -7.46 15.70 -22.90
CA VAL A 745 -8.65 14.89 -23.24
C VAL A 745 -9.20 15.37 -24.58
N SER A 746 -9.46 14.43 -25.49
CA SER A 746 -10.15 14.73 -26.75
C SER A 746 -11.64 14.94 -26.49
N TYR A 747 -12.16 16.09 -26.94
CA TYR A 747 -13.59 16.40 -26.87
C TYR A 747 -14.45 15.49 -27.75
N PHE A 748 -13.86 14.65 -28.62
CA PHE A 748 -14.59 13.67 -29.42
C PHE A 748 -14.94 12.36 -28.69
N VAL A 749 -14.28 12.06 -27.56
CA VAL A 749 -14.43 10.77 -26.86
C VAL A 749 -15.88 10.52 -26.42
N LEU A 750 -16.43 11.38 -25.56
CA LEU A 750 -17.79 11.22 -25.04
C LEU A 750 -18.87 11.38 -26.13
N PRO A 751 -18.78 12.36 -27.05
CA PRO A 751 -19.74 12.47 -28.15
C PRO A 751 -19.82 11.25 -29.05
N LEU A 752 -18.69 10.61 -29.34
CA LEU A 752 -18.68 9.40 -30.15
C LEU A 752 -19.39 8.25 -29.43
N LEU A 753 -19.13 8.06 -28.13
CA LEU A 753 -19.81 7.03 -27.34
C LEU A 753 -21.33 7.28 -27.26
N ALA A 754 -21.75 8.52 -27.00
CA ALA A 754 -23.16 8.90 -27.01
C ALA A 754 -23.83 8.63 -28.36
N ALA A 755 -23.14 8.91 -29.47
CA ALA A 755 -23.64 8.61 -30.81
C ALA A 755 -23.84 7.11 -31.05
N LEU A 756 -22.88 6.29 -30.62
CA LEU A 756 -22.96 4.82 -30.76
C LEU A 756 -24.08 4.23 -29.89
N GLU A 757 -24.26 4.72 -28.66
CA GLU A 757 -25.38 4.31 -27.81
C GLU A 757 -26.74 4.66 -28.43
N GLU A 758 -26.85 5.84 -29.02
CA GLU A 758 -28.07 6.32 -29.65
C GLU A 758 -28.40 5.54 -30.96
N GLU A 759 -27.37 5.15 -31.73
CA GLU A 759 -27.53 4.23 -32.86
C GLU A 759 -28.02 2.84 -32.40
N GLU A 760 -27.56 2.34 -31.26
CA GLU A 760 -28.04 1.07 -30.69
C GLU A 760 -29.51 1.13 -30.22
N ARG A 761 -29.95 2.28 -29.70
CA ARG A 761 -31.34 2.52 -29.26
C ARG A 761 -32.32 2.61 -30.42
N THR A 762 -31.85 2.97 -31.62
CA THR A 762 -32.72 3.12 -32.80
C THR A 762 -32.88 1.76 -33.50
N PRO A 763 -34.12 1.24 -33.68
CA PRO A 763 -34.36 -0.01 -34.39
C PRO A 763 -34.25 0.22 -35.90
N ASN A 764 -33.04 0.26 -36.44
CA ASN A 764 -32.80 0.32 -37.88
C ASN A 764 -32.29 -1.05 -38.38
N GLN A 765 -32.81 -1.52 -39.52
CA GLN A 765 -32.47 -2.84 -40.10
C GLN A 765 -31.08 -2.87 -40.76
N ASP A 766 -30.56 -1.71 -41.15
CA ASP A 766 -29.21 -1.53 -41.74
C ASP A 766 -28.21 -0.98 -40.71
N ARG A 767 -28.00 -1.70 -39.59
CA ARG A 767 -26.91 -1.36 -38.66
C ARG A 767 -25.58 -1.67 -39.33
N ALA A 768 -24.86 -0.64 -39.77
CA ALA A 768 -23.50 -0.81 -40.25
C ALA A 768 -22.64 -1.39 -39.11
N ARG A 769 -21.99 -2.52 -39.36
CA ARG A 769 -21.04 -3.10 -38.40
C ARG A 769 -19.83 -2.16 -38.29
N LEU A 770 -19.41 -1.87 -37.06
CA LEU A 770 -18.14 -1.17 -36.83
C LEU A 770 -17.00 -2.11 -37.21
N GLU A 771 -16.23 -1.74 -38.22
CA GLU A 771 -15.08 -2.53 -38.71
C GLU A 771 -13.88 -1.60 -38.95
N GLY A 772 -12.67 -2.16 -38.90
CA GLY A 772 -11.41 -1.45 -39.14
C GLY A 772 -11.19 -0.23 -38.25
N ASP A 773 -10.77 0.89 -38.85
CA ASP A 773 -10.44 2.12 -38.12
C ASP A 773 -11.60 2.69 -37.29
N ALA A 774 -12.85 2.49 -37.73
CA ALA A 774 -14.02 2.93 -37.00
C ALA A 774 -14.18 2.16 -35.67
N LEU A 775 -13.93 0.86 -35.69
CA LEU A 775 -13.93 0.01 -34.49
C LEU A 775 -12.78 0.37 -33.55
N GLN A 776 -11.56 0.51 -34.08
CA GLN A 776 -10.37 0.91 -33.31
C GLN A 776 -10.58 2.26 -32.60
N ARG A 777 -11.17 3.24 -33.28
CA ARG A 777 -11.52 4.55 -32.71
C ARG A 777 -12.58 4.45 -31.61
N ALA A 778 -13.62 3.65 -31.82
CA ALA A 778 -14.68 3.43 -30.84
C ALA A 778 -14.13 2.78 -29.57
N LEU A 779 -13.30 1.74 -29.72
CA LEU A 779 -12.61 1.06 -28.62
C LEU A 779 -11.66 2.00 -27.87
N GLY A 780 -10.83 2.76 -28.60
CA GLY A 780 -9.96 3.78 -27.99
C GLY A 780 -10.71 4.82 -27.19
N SER A 781 -11.82 5.32 -27.74
CA SER A 781 -12.69 6.28 -27.05
C SER A 781 -13.33 5.66 -25.80
N PHE A 782 -13.76 4.41 -25.88
CA PHE A 782 -14.33 3.68 -24.76
C PHE A 782 -13.32 3.53 -23.61
N PHE A 783 -12.10 3.04 -23.90
CA PHE A 783 -11.07 2.85 -22.87
C PHE A 783 -10.52 4.18 -22.30
N LEU A 784 -10.56 5.27 -23.05
CA LEU A 784 -10.10 6.60 -22.60
C LEU A 784 -11.20 7.44 -21.91
N ALA A 785 -12.44 6.96 -21.81
CA ALA A 785 -13.57 7.71 -21.28
C ALA A 785 -13.56 7.79 -19.73
N LYS A 786 -12.71 8.67 -19.18
CA LYS A 786 -12.61 8.90 -17.74
C LYS A 786 -13.94 9.39 -17.14
N GLY A 787 -14.45 8.67 -16.15
CA GLY A 787 -15.69 9.01 -15.43
C GLY A 787 -16.98 8.47 -16.06
N TYR A 788 -16.88 7.64 -17.11
CA TYR A 788 -17.99 6.84 -17.61
C TYR A 788 -18.00 5.48 -16.88
N ASP A 789 -19.00 5.26 -16.03
CA ASP A 789 -19.22 4.02 -15.27
C ASP A 789 -20.37 3.17 -15.84
N GLY A 790 -20.86 3.51 -17.03
CA GLY A 790 -21.95 2.80 -17.70
C GLY A 790 -21.62 1.33 -17.98
N SER A 791 -22.63 0.46 -18.03
CA SER A 791 -22.47 -0.96 -18.35
C SER A 791 -21.84 -1.16 -19.74
N ASP A 792 -21.12 -2.26 -19.96
CA ASP A 792 -20.52 -2.59 -21.26
C ASP A 792 -21.53 -2.48 -22.40
N PRO A 793 -21.35 -1.58 -23.38
CA PRO A 793 -22.38 -1.33 -24.37
C PRO A 793 -22.54 -2.51 -25.33
N PRO A 794 -23.73 -2.71 -25.95
CA PRO A 794 -23.98 -3.85 -26.82
C PRO A 794 -22.99 -3.99 -27.99
N TRP A 795 -22.52 -2.88 -28.57
CA TRP A 795 -21.53 -2.90 -29.65
C TRP A 795 -20.17 -3.43 -29.17
N TYR A 796 -19.75 -3.10 -27.96
CA TYR A 796 -18.50 -3.58 -27.36
C TYR A 796 -18.60 -5.08 -27.02
N ARG A 797 -19.74 -5.53 -26.46
CA ARG A 797 -19.96 -6.97 -26.22
C ARG A 797 -19.96 -7.80 -27.51
N ARG A 798 -20.39 -7.22 -28.64
CA ARG A 798 -20.26 -7.88 -29.96
C ARG A 798 -18.81 -7.92 -30.44
N ALA A 799 -18.06 -6.84 -30.26
CA ALA A 799 -16.62 -6.81 -30.56
C ALA A 799 -15.85 -7.86 -29.73
N LEU A 800 -16.15 -8.01 -28.44
CA LEU A 800 -15.58 -9.05 -27.58
C LEU A 800 -15.88 -10.49 -28.06
N ARG A 801 -16.91 -10.70 -28.88
CA ARG A 801 -17.25 -12.03 -29.42
C ARG A 801 -16.69 -12.27 -30.82
N SER A 802 -16.55 -11.21 -31.62
CA SER A 802 -16.39 -11.30 -33.07
C SER A 802 -15.08 -10.72 -33.58
N ASP A 803 -14.49 -9.77 -32.84
CA ASP A 803 -13.38 -8.90 -33.25
C ASP A 803 -12.31 -8.83 -32.13
N LEU A 804 -11.97 -9.99 -31.56
CA LEU A 804 -11.10 -10.13 -30.38
C LEU A 804 -9.71 -9.49 -30.54
N GLU A 805 -9.10 -9.65 -31.72
CA GLU A 805 -7.77 -9.10 -32.02
C GLU A 805 -7.79 -7.57 -32.06
N ASP A 806 -8.83 -6.98 -32.66
CA ASP A 806 -9.02 -5.54 -32.67
C ASP A 806 -9.21 -4.96 -31.26
N VAL A 807 -9.99 -5.66 -30.42
CA VAL A 807 -10.16 -5.30 -29.00
C VAL A 807 -8.83 -5.36 -28.26
N ALA A 808 -8.07 -6.44 -28.43
CA ALA A 808 -6.78 -6.61 -27.80
C ALA A 808 -5.77 -5.54 -28.25
N ASP A 809 -5.73 -5.20 -29.55
CA ASP A 809 -4.82 -4.19 -30.09
C ASP A 809 -5.14 -2.79 -29.58
N ALA A 810 -6.43 -2.41 -29.58
CA ALA A 810 -6.87 -1.13 -29.02
C ALA A 810 -6.52 -1.03 -27.53
N PHE A 811 -6.76 -2.11 -26.79
CA PHE A 811 -6.45 -2.19 -25.36
C PHE A 811 -4.95 -2.05 -25.11
N VAL A 812 -4.12 -2.83 -25.80
CA VAL A 812 -2.65 -2.79 -25.65
C VAL A 812 -2.12 -1.39 -25.98
N LYS A 813 -2.62 -0.73 -27.03
CA LYS A 813 -2.21 0.63 -27.40
C LYS A 813 -2.53 1.64 -26.30
N VAL A 814 -3.75 1.64 -25.77
CA VAL A 814 -4.19 2.55 -24.71
C VAL A 814 -3.39 2.30 -23.42
N TYR A 815 -3.36 1.06 -22.93
CA TYR A 815 -2.75 0.76 -21.63
C TYR A 815 -1.24 0.79 -21.64
N ARG A 816 -0.58 0.64 -22.80
CA ARG A 816 0.87 0.91 -22.90
C ARG A 816 1.21 2.38 -22.64
N SER A 817 0.38 3.31 -23.12
CA SER A 817 0.51 4.73 -22.80
C SER A 817 0.21 5.01 -21.32
N SER A 818 -0.90 4.46 -20.80
CA SER A 818 -1.30 4.61 -19.39
C SER A 818 -0.23 4.10 -18.41
N ILE A 819 0.37 2.94 -18.71
CA ILE A 819 1.50 2.38 -17.93
C ILE A 819 2.68 3.34 -17.98
N ARG A 820 3.09 3.84 -19.15
CA ARG A 820 4.22 4.78 -19.24
C ARG A 820 4.01 6.04 -18.38
N ARG A 821 2.78 6.55 -18.29
CA ARG A 821 2.46 7.74 -17.49
C ARG A 821 2.10 7.45 -16.03
N SER A 822 1.98 6.20 -15.63
CA SER A 822 1.51 5.82 -14.30
C SER A 822 0.14 6.43 -13.95
N SER A 823 -0.80 6.47 -14.91
CA SER A 823 -2.10 7.15 -14.75
C SER A 823 -3.13 6.44 -13.85
N GLY A 824 -2.74 5.36 -13.17
CA GLY A 824 -3.62 4.53 -12.35
C GLY A 824 -4.38 3.45 -13.14
N VAL A 825 -4.91 2.47 -12.40
CA VAL A 825 -5.75 1.37 -12.92
C VAL A 825 -7.21 1.83 -12.94
N ASP A 826 -7.92 1.52 -14.02
CA ASP A 826 -9.33 1.85 -14.18
C ASP A 826 -10.21 0.58 -14.28
N ARG A 827 -11.53 0.79 -14.43
CA ARG A 827 -12.50 -0.28 -14.59
C ARG A 827 -12.19 -1.19 -15.77
N HIS A 828 -11.76 -0.68 -16.92
CA HIS A 828 -11.61 -1.52 -18.11
C HIS A 828 -10.38 -2.44 -17.99
N LEU A 829 -9.31 -1.98 -17.34
CA LEU A 829 -8.20 -2.85 -16.96
C LEU A 829 -8.64 -3.90 -15.92
N HIS A 830 -9.50 -3.54 -14.95
CA HIS A 830 -10.06 -4.51 -14.01
C HIS A 830 -10.97 -5.55 -14.70
N ALA A 831 -11.89 -5.10 -15.57
CA ALA A 831 -12.80 -5.97 -16.31
C ALA A 831 -12.02 -6.94 -17.21
N LEU A 832 -10.99 -6.46 -17.92
CA LEU A 832 -10.15 -7.35 -18.74
C LEU A 832 -9.35 -8.36 -17.91
N THR A 833 -9.03 -8.03 -16.65
CA THR A 833 -8.21 -8.90 -15.78
C THR A 833 -9.03 -9.87 -14.94
N ARG A 834 -10.33 -9.60 -14.71
CA ARG A 834 -11.15 -10.39 -13.77
C ARG A 834 -12.50 -10.88 -14.30
N ASP A 835 -13.07 -10.25 -15.33
CA ASP A 835 -14.38 -10.68 -15.82
C ASP A 835 -14.23 -11.83 -16.81
N GLU A 836 -14.93 -12.93 -16.57
CA GLU A 836 -14.92 -14.12 -17.45
C GLU A 836 -15.29 -13.79 -18.91
N SER A 837 -16.18 -12.80 -19.11
CA SER A 837 -16.61 -12.34 -20.43
C SER A 837 -15.48 -11.73 -21.26
N HIS A 838 -14.37 -11.33 -20.62
CA HIS A 838 -13.21 -10.71 -21.23
C HIS A 838 -12.02 -11.67 -21.39
N GLY A 839 -12.08 -12.90 -20.85
CA GLY A 839 -10.93 -13.81 -20.76
C GLY A 839 -10.22 -14.09 -22.09
N LYS A 840 -10.96 -14.21 -23.21
CA LYS A 840 -10.35 -14.40 -24.54
C LYS A 840 -9.60 -13.16 -25.05
N ALA A 841 -10.14 -11.97 -24.79
CA ALA A 841 -9.45 -10.72 -25.11
C ALA A 841 -8.23 -10.52 -24.19
N ALA A 842 -8.33 -10.92 -22.92
CA ALA A 842 -7.24 -10.94 -21.96
C ALA A 842 -6.10 -11.86 -22.42
N GLN A 843 -6.42 -13.06 -22.88
CA GLN A 843 -5.45 -14.03 -23.42
C GLN A 843 -4.64 -13.45 -24.60
N ALA A 844 -5.26 -12.63 -25.45
CA ALA A 844 -4.58 -11.96 -26.57
C ALA A 844 -3.78 -10.71 -26.14
N ALA A 845 -4.31 -9.91 -25.21
CA ALA A 845 -3.75 -8.61 -24.84
C ALA A 845 -2.63 -8.69 -23.78
N LEU A 846 -2.79 -9.54 -22.75
CA LEU A 846 -1.88 -9.60 -21.60
C LEU A 846 -0.43 -9.96 -21.99
N PRO A 847 -0.18 -10.96 -22.86
CA PRO A 847 1.19 -11.26 -23.30
C PRO A 847 1.85 -10.07 -24.02
N ARG A 848 1.09 -9.31 -24.83
CA ARG A 848 1.59 -8.14 -25.57
C ARG A 848 1.94 -7.00 -24.61
N LEU A 849 1.09 -6.75 -23.61
CA LEU A 849 1.34 -5.75 -22.57
C LEU A 849 2.57 -6.08 -21.73
N LEU A 850 2.66 -7.31 -21.21
CA LEU A 850 3.80 -7.78 -20.41
C LEU A 850 5.13 -7.73 -21.19
N LYS A 851 5.12 -8.12 -22.47
CA LYS A 851 6.28 -7.98 -23.37
C LYS A 851 6.67 -6.50 -23.53
N SER A 852 5.70 -5.61 -23.67
CA SER A 852 5.92 -4.17 -23.84
C SER A 852 6.23 -3.40 -22.55
N PHE A 853 6.13 -4.05 -21.39
CA PHE A 853 6.30 -3.45 -20.08
C PHE A 853 7.71 -2.84 -19.90
N PRO A 854 7.86 -1.65 -19.30
CA PRO A 854 9.16 -0.99 -19.13
C PRO A 854 10.16 -1.88 -18.39
N ALA A 855 11.40 -2.00 -18.93
CA ALA A 855 12.47 -2.74 -18.26
C ALA A 855 12.99 -2.02 -17.00
N LYS A 856 12.92 -0.68 -16.99
CA LYS A 856 13.17 0.16 -15.81
C LYS A 856 11.84 0.85 -15.47
N ALA A 857 11.08 0.24 -14.58
CA ALA A 857 9.78 0.74 -14.16
C ALA A 857 9.91 1.60 -12.90
N THR A 858 9.16 2.70 -12.82
CA THR A 858 8.99 3.43 -11.56
C THR A 858 8.03 2.67 -10.64
N VAL A 859 8.02 2.98 -9.34
CA VAL A 859 7.10 2.35 -8.37
C VAL A 859 5.64 2.43 -8.87
N GLY A 860 5.23 3.61 -9.36
CA GLY A 860 3.92 3.84 -9.97
C GLY A 860 3.55 2.91 -11.12
N GLN A 861 4.55 2.51 -11.92
CA GLN A 861 4.36 1.62 -13.07
C GLN A 861 4.30 0.16 -12.64
N VAL A 862 5.10 -0.24 -11.63
CA VAL A 862 5.13 -1.61 -11.09
C VAL A 862 3.74 -2.05 -10.62
N PHE A 863 2.91 -1.14 -10.12
CA PHE A 863 1.54 -1.45 -9.70
C PHE A 863 0.63 -2.05 -10.78
N TYR A 864 0.91 -1.81 -12.05
CA TYR A 864 0.17 -2.48 -13.12
C TYR A 864 0.47 -3.98 -13.15
N LEU A 865 1.66 -4.43 -12.71
CA LEU A 865 2.00 -5.85 -12.66
C LEU A 865 1.15 -6.62 -11.65
N ASP A 866 0.69 -5.98 -10.58
CA ASP A 866 -0.19 -6.61 -9.57
C ASP A 866 -1.56 -7.02 -10.17
N TYR A 867 -1.96 -6.39 -11.28
CA TYR A 867 -3.17 -6.74 -12.03
C TYR A 867 -2.86 -7.64 -13.23
N LEU A 868 -1.77 -7.33 -13.96
CA LEU A 868 -1.41 -8.04 -15.19
C LEU A 868 -0.87 -9.45 -14.93
N ILE A 869 -0.12 -9.67 -13.84
CA ILE A 869 0.49 -10.99 -13.55
C ILE A 869 -0.55 -12.02 -13.10
N PRO A 870 -1.44 -11.75 -12.11
CA PRO A 870 -2.47 -12.72 -11.73
C PRO A 870 -3.41 -13.05 -12.88
N ALA A 871 -3.86 -12.03 -13.62
CA ALA A 871 -4.70 -12.23 -14.79
C ALA A 871 -4.00 -13.04 -15.89
N ALA A 872 -2.69 -12.85 -16.07
CA ALA A 872 -1.92 -13.65 -17.00
C ALA A 872 -1.75 -15.10 -16.50
N LEU A 873 -1.61 -15.34 -15.20
CA LEU A 873 -1.58 -16.72 -14.66
C LEU A 873 -2.90 -17.46 -14.89
N GLU A 874 -4.03 -16.75 -14.84
CA GLU A 874 -5.36 -17.32 -15.05
C GLU A 874 -5.70 -17.51 -16.55
N ASN A 875 -5.33 -16.55 -17.40
CA ASN A 875 -5.77 -16.49 -18.80
C ASN A 875 -4.67 -16.84 -19.83
N VAL A 876 -3.39 -16.83 -19.44
CA VAL A 876 -2.24 -17.13 -20.30
C VAL A 876 -1.56 -18.40 -19.78
N GLY A 877 -1.29 -19.36 -20.67
CA GLY A 877 -0.65 -20.62 -20.29
C GLY A 877 0.69 -20.39 -19.58
N GLY A 878 0.97 -21.17 -18.53
CA GLY A 878 2.15 -21.01 -17.67
C GLY A 878 3.49 -20.99 -18.41
N ASP A 879 3.61 -21.74 -19.51
CA ASP A 879 4.82 -21.78 -20.33
C ASP A 879 5.08 -20.48 -21.09
N GLU A 880 4.03 -19.83 -21.61
CA GLU A 880 4.18 -18.54 -22.32
C GLU A 880 4.54 -17.44 -21.33
N LEU A 881 3.91 -17.43 -20.15
CA LEU A 881 4.23 -16.46 -19.10
C LEU A 881 5.67 -16.63 -18.59
N ALA A 882 6.10 -17.87 -18.33
CA ALA A 882 7.46 -18.18 -17.92
C ALA A 882 8.47 -17.71 -18.97
N SER A 883 8.19 -17.91 -20.27
CA SER A 883 9.05 -17.43 -21.35
C SER A 883 9.19 -15.90 -21.36
N ILE A 884 8.10 -15.16 -21.15
CA ILE A 884 8.11 -13.69 -21.07
C ILE A 884 8.95 -13.21 -19.88
N VAL A 885 8.78 -13.83 -18.71
CA VAL A 885 9.52 -13.50 -17.49
C VAL A 885 11.01 -13.80 -17.66
N HIS A 886 11.36 -14.99 -18.15
CA HIS A 886 12.76 -15.36 -18.39
C HIS A 886 13.45 -14.38 -19.35
N ARG A 887 12.81 -14.07 -20.48
CA ARG A 887 13.36 -13.10 -21.45
C ARG A 887 13.53 -11.70 -20.86
N LYS A 888 12.66 -11.28 -19.93
CA LYS A 888 12.79 -9.99 -19.23
C LYS A 888 13.97 -10.00 -18.25
N LEU A 889 14.15 -11.08 -17.48
CA LEU A 889 15.26 -11.24 -16.54
C LEU A 889 16.63 -11.36 -17.22
N GLU A 890 16.65 -11.74 -18.49
CA GLU A 890 17.88 -11.78 -19.31
C GLU A 890 18.33 -10.42 -19.85
N LEU A 891 17.50 -9.37 -19.78
CA LEU A 891 17.86 -8.05 -20.30
C LEU A 891 19.01 -7.45 -19.49
N ALA A 892 20.05 -7.00 -20.20
CA ALA A 892 21.25 -6.36 -19.61
C ALA A 892 20.95 -5.08 -18.81
N SER A 893 19.74 -4.51 -18.92
CA SER A 893 19.29 -3.37 -18.12
C SER A 893 18.79 -3.74 -16.72
N LEU A 894 18.64 -5.04 -16.43
CA LEU A 894 18.16 -5.63 -15.17
C LEU A 894 19.22 -6.51 -14.48
N ARG A 895 20.40 -6.67 -15.09
CA ARG A 895 21.63 -7.20 -14.49
C ARG A 895 22.52 -6.02 -14.10
#